data_AF-A0A1R1XXN6-F1
#
_entry.id   AF-A0A1R1XXN6-F1
#
_cell.length_a   1.000
_cell.length_b   1.000
_cell.length_c   1.000
_cell.angle_alpha   90.00
_cell.angle_beta   90.00
_cell.angle_gamma   90.00
#
_symmetry.space_group_name_H-M   'P 1'
#
loop_
_entity.id
_entity.type
_entity.pdbx_description
1 polymer ?
#
loop_
_entity_poly.entity_id
_entity_poly.type
_entity_poly.pdbx_seq_one_letter_code
_entity_poly.pdbx_strand_id
1 'polypeptide(L)'
;MNSISSYHILSKIFVLSINPELRLVSRNFYEISTSNSVKADLSARKGWIQAAKYLVQNGGDIQSYKDLALVDACENGHLNFVKYLIENGADIHAGNDESLRLVCERGRLDTVKYLIENGADIHAGNDESLRKAFIGGHLNVVKYLIENGADIHAGNENSLRLAIARGHLNIVKFFIESGADIHTVSDYFLRKAFEGDRLDIVKCLIESRANIRAGNDVFLIQASKSGRLDIVKYLIDNGADIHAGNDGPLRKASRFGRLNVVKYLIESGADIHAGNDGPLRKASRFGHLDIVKYLIESGADIHAGYDDSLRNAFKNGRLDIVKYLIENGADIHAKNDYALIQVSKCGCLDIVKYLIANGADIHTRNDESLMQASKRGHLNVVKYLIENGADIHAGNENSLRLAIERGHLNIVKYLIKSGADINAYGDIALNHAIDNYRWDIVTSFLQFEDGNHSKDHAKLALSCYSGSLDDIKTLNHNGVNIHAKNDLAFQLACKYKHLNIAQYLIDNGADIHAKNDYSLRLACARGHLDIVKYLIENGIDIHAENDDSLRMASKWGHLNIVKYLIENGADIHAANDDSLREACKRGHLDIVKYLIENGADIHAVNDDSLREAFKGGHLNIVKYLIENGADIHAANDDSLRLAITRGHLDIVKFFIESGADIHAGYDDSLRKASKWGRLDIVKYLLDNGADIHAGNYDSLRKACRIGRLNAVKYLIENGADIHAENDDSLIQASRFGHLDIVKYLIESGADIHAGNDDSLRKASKWGRLDIVKFFIESGADIHAENDDSLRKACKGGHLNIVKYLINNGADIHAGNDDSLRKASEWGRLNIVKYLIENGADIHADNDDSLIQASKWGRLNTVKYLIDNGADIHAENDDSLRMACKGGHYNIVKYLIENGADIHAGNDETLRLASRWGQPDIENYLTEIGTDIHADNDKVLSEASENGY
;
A
#
# COMPACT_ATOMS: atom_id res chain seq x y z
N MET A 1 19.11 -33.66 18.64
CA MET A 1 19.97 -34.31 17.62
C MET A 1 21.01 -35.27 18.19
N ASN A 2 20.94 -35.71 19.46
CA ASN A 2 21.91 -36.66 20.03
C ASN A 2 21.32 -38.03 20.43
N SER A 3 20.18 -38.44 19.85
CA SER A 3 19.55 -39.75 20.12
C SER A 3 19.28 -40.58 18.87
N ILE A 4 19.76 -40.16 17.70
CA ILE A 4 19.52 -40.87 16.42
C ILE A 4 20.87 -41.21 15.82
N SER A 5 21.18 -42.50 15.67
CA SER A 5 22.42 -42.94 15.04
C SER A 5 22.46 -42.50 13.57
N SER A 6 23.66 -42.22 13.05
CA SER A 6 23.90 -41.83 11.65
C SER A 6 23.24 -42.79 10.63
N TYR A 7 23.03 -44.04 11.05
CA TYR A 7 22.33 -45.09 10.30
C TYR A 7 20.83 -44.82 10.11
N HIS A 8 20.12 -44.35 11.14
CA HIS A 8 18.69 -44.06 11.07
C HIS A 8 18.39 -42.79 10.24
N ILE A 9 19.36 -41.89 10.14
CA ILE A 9 19.30 -40.73 9.24
C ILE A 9 19.52 -41.19 7.79
N LEU A 10 20.53 -42.04 7.55
CA LEU A 10 20.81 -42.58 6.22
C LEU A 10 19.64 -43.42 5.69
N SER A 11 19.05 -44.31 6.49
CA SER A 11 17.91 -45.13 6.06
C SER A 11 16.69 -44.29 5.66
N LYS A 12 16.37 -43.23 6.41
CA LYS A 12 15.31 -42.27 6.05
C LYS A 12 15.60 -41.51 4.76
N ILE A 13 16.86 -41.14 4.52
CA ILE A 13 17.29 -40.48 3.26
C ILE A 13 17.18 -41.44 2.06
N PHE A 14 17.56 -42.71 2.22
CA PHE A 14 17.47 -43.72 1.16
C PHE A 14 16.02 -44.07 0.80
N VAL A 15 15.13 -44.18 1.80
CA VAL A 15 13.71 -44.53 1.61
C VAL A 15 12.93 -43.42 0.91
N LEU A 16 13.23 -42.15 1.20
CA LEU A 16 12.50 -40.99 0.65
C LEU A 16 13.04 -40.49 -0.70
N SER A 17 14.11 -41.11 -1.23
CA SER A 17 14.76 -40.66 -2.47
C SER A 17 14.03 -41.13 -3.73
N ILE A 18 13.73 -40.19 -4.62
CA ILE A 18 13.14 -40.43 -5.96
C ILE A 18 14.25 -40.70 -7.02
N ASN A 19 15.53 -40.70 -6.63
CA ASN A 19 16.67 -40.83 -7.54
C ASN A 19 16.91 -42.30 -7.98
N PRO A 20 16.94 -42.62 -9.29
CA PRO A 20 17.17 -43.98 -9.80
C PRO A 20 18.53 -44.60 -9.44
N GLU A 21 19.59 -43.81 -9.29
CA GLU A 21 20.93 -44.34 -8.93
C GLU A 21 20.97 -44.81 -7.47
N LEU A 22 20.24 -44.12 -6.58
CA LEU A 22 20.03 -44.53 -5.18
C LEU A 22 19.23 -45.84 -5.08
N ARG A 23 18.35 -46.14 -6.05
CA ARG A 23 17.63 -47.43 -6.13
C ARG A 23 18.54 -48.59 -6.53
N LEU A 24 19.58 -48.35 -7.32
CA LEU A 24 20.56 -49.39 -7.70
C LEU A 24 21.41 -49.79 -6.49
N VAL A 25 21.76 -48.83 -5.64
CA VAL A 25 22.41 -49.08 -4.34
C VAL A 25 21.52 -49.92 -3.41
N SER A 26 20.20 -49.75 -3.42
CA SER A 26 19.29 -50.49 -2.52
C SER A 26 19.30 -52.02 -2.71
N ARG A 27 19.49 -52.50 -3.94
CA ARG A 27 19.54 -53.94 -4.25
C ARG A 27 20.85 -54.54 -3.76
N ASN A 28 21.96 -53.83 -3.97
CA ASN A 28 23.26 -54.20 -3.43
C ASN A 28 23.30 -54.08 -1.90
N PHE A 29 22.63 -53.08 -1.31
CA PHE A 29 22.55 -52.89 0.14
C PHE A 29 21.73 -53.99 0.83
N TYR A 30 20.64 -54.44 0.18
CA TYR A 30 19.88 -55.62 0.63
C TYR A 30 20.74 -56.88 0.62
N GLU A 31 21.58 -57.08 -0.40
CA GLU A 31 22.49 -58.22 -0.48
C GLU A 31 23.63 -58.16 0.56
N ILE A 32 24.16 -56.96 0.84
CA ILE A 32 25.29 -56.73 1.75
C ILE A 32 24.88 -56.75 3.23
N SER A 33 23.65 -56.36 3.57
CA SER A 33 23.21 -56.30 4.98
C SER A 33 23.28 -57.68 5.65
N THR A 34 24.07 -57.82 6.71
CA THR A 34 24.15 -59.06 7.51
C THR A 34 23.02 -59.18 8.54
N SER A 35 22.22 -58.11 8.72
CA SER A 35 21.10 -58.10 9.67
C SER A 35 19.82 -58.61 9.01
N ASN A 36 19.33 -59.76 9.50
CA ASN A 36 18.05 -60.33 9.08
C ASN A 36 16.87 -59.38 9.36
N SER A 37 16.93 -58.56 10.42
CA SER A 37 15.88 -57.58 10.74
C SER A 37 15.82 -56.43 9.73
N VAL A 38 16.95 -55.95 9.22
CA VAL A 38 16.99 -54.90 8.18
C VAL A 38 16.47 -55.43 6.84
N LYS A 39 16.83 -56.68 6.50
CA LYS A 39 16.29 -57.36 5.32
C LYS A 39 14.78 -57.60 5.46
N ALA A 40 14.29 -57.89 6.66
CA ALA A 40 12.88 -58.07 6.92
C ALA A 40 12.09 -56.76 6.74
N ASP A 41 12.60 -55.63 7.25
CA ASP A 41 12.01 -54.29 7.07
C ASP A 41 11.96 -53.87 5.58
N LEU A 42 13.05 -54.05 4.82
CA LEU A 42 13.01 -53.73 3.39
C LEU A 42 12.05 -54.66 2.62
N SER A 43 11.97 -55.93 3.02
CA SER A 43 11.03 -56.89 2.43
C SER A 43 9.57 -56.49 2.70
N ALA A 44 9.29 -55.91 3.89
CA ALA A 44 7.99 -55.36 4.24
C ALA A 44 7.61 -54.15 3.35
N ARG A 45 8.52 -53.18 3.21
CA ARG A 45 8.34 -51.99 2.35
C ARG A 45 8.18 -52.32 0.86
N LYS A 46 8.66 -53.49 0.43
CA LYS A 46 8.56 -53.98 -0.97
C LYS A 46 7.48 -55.05 -1.18
N GLY A 47 6.78 -55.47 -0.13
CA GLY A 47 5.72 -56.47 -0.18
C GLY A 47 6.21 -57.91 -0.47
N TRP A 48 7.47 -58.22 -0.18
CA TRP A 48 8.08 -59.53 -0.44
C TRP A 48 7.77 -60.53 0.67
N ILE A 49 6.53 -61.01 0.67
CA ILE A 49 5.96 -61.85 1.74
C ILE A 49 6.80 -63.08 2.05
N GLN A 50 7.26 -63.80 1.02
CA GLN A 50 8.04 -65.03 1.20
C GLN A 50 9.44 -64.74 1.78
N ALA A 51 10.07 -63.63 1.36
CA ALA A 51 11.35 -63.21 1.91
C ALA A 51 11.21 -62.78 3.37
N ALA A 52 10.16 -62.01 3.70
CA ALA A 52 9.87 -61.61 5.08
C ALA A 52 9.59 -62.83 5.99
N LYS A 53 8.78 -63.80 5.53
CA LYS A 53 8.51 -65.06 6.26
C LYS A 53 9.80 -65.84 6.53
N TYR A 54 10.62 -66.03 5.50
CA TYR A 54 11.90 -66.73 5.60
C TYR A 54 12.85 -66.02 6.58
N LEU A 55 12.93 -64.69 6.53
CA LEU A 55 13.81 -63.91 7.40
C LEU A 55 13.36 -63.94 8.86
N VAL A 56 12.06 -63.90 9.13
CA VAL A 56 11.50 -64.06 10.50
C VAL A 56 11.81 -65.45 11.06
N GLN A 57 11.66 -66.50 10.26
CA GLN A 57 12.00 -67.88 10.67
C GLN A 57 13.48 -68.07 10.98
N ASN A 58 14.36 -67.23 10.43
CA ASN A 58 15.81 -67.25 10.63
C ASN A 58 16.31 -66.15 11.58
N GLY A 59 15.47 -65.75 12.56
CA GLY A 59 15.87 -64.85 13.65
C GLY A 59 15.82 -63.35 13.31
N GLY A 60 15.21 -62.95 12.20
CA GLY A 60 14.87 -61.56 11.93
C GLY A 60 13.65 -61.13 12.77
N ASP A 61 13.77 -60.04 13.52
CA ASP A 61 12.69 -59.57 14.38
C ASP A 61 11.82 -58.54 13.65
N ILE A 62 10.63 -58.95 13.20
CA ILE A 62 9.55 -58.04 12.79
C ILE A 62 8.69 -57.63 13.99
N GLN A 63 8.67 -58.42 15.08
CA GLN A 63 7.75 -58.20 16.20
C GLN A 63 8.02 -56.91 16.98
N SER A 64 9.29 -56.50 17.13
CA SER A 64 9.62 -55.23 17.82
C SER A 64 9.22 -53.97 17.04
N TYR A 65 8.82 -54.10 15.77
CA TYR A 65 8.50 -52.96 14.89
C TYR A 65 7.30 -53.21 13.95
N LYS A 66 6.46 -54.21 14.29
CA LYS A 66 5.33 -54.70 13.49
C LYS A 66 4.33 -53.62 13.12
N ASP A 67 4.15 -52.64 14.00
CA ASP A 67 3.21 -51.53 13.82
C ASP A 67 3.72 -50.53 12.77
N LEU A 68 5.03 -50.23 12.75
CA LEU A 68 5.60 -49.42 11.67
C LEU A 68 5.62 -50.18 10.34
N ALA A 69 5.91 -51.48 10.38
CA ALA A 69 5.86 -52.32 9.17
C ALA A 69 4.46 -52.39 8.56
N LEU A 70 3.41 -52.34 9.40
CA LEU A 70 2.02 -52.26 8.95
C LEU A 70 1.74 -50.93 8.24
N VAL A 71 2.18 -49.81 8.83
CA VAL A 71 2.08 -48.47 8.23
C VAL A 71 2.81 -48.40 6.88
N ASP A 72 4.05 -48.88 6.80
CA ASP A 72 4.84 -48.90 5.57
C ASP A 72 4.20 -49.80 4.48
N ALA A 73 3.67 -50.97 4.86
CA ALA A 73 2.99 -51.87 3.92
C ALA A 73 1.68 -51.27 3.39
N CYS A 74 0.94 -50.55 4.25
CA CYS A 74 -0.25 -49.79 3.92
C CYS A 74 0.05 -48.65 2.94
N GLU A 75 1.09 -47.85 3.22
CA GLU A 75 1.50 -46.75 2.34
C GLU A 75 1.86 -47.24 0.92
N ASN A 76 2.56 -48.38 0.83
CA ASN A 76 3.02 -48.94 -0.44
C ASN A 76 1.98 -49.83 -1.14
N GLY A 77 0.83 -50.09 -0.52
CA GLY A 77 -0.30 -50.82 -1.13
C GLY A 77 -0.11 -52.34 -1.20
N HIS A 78 0.61 -52.93 -0.25
CA HIS A 78 0.89 -54.37 -0.22
C HIS A 78 -0.16 -55.16 0.58
N LEU A 79 -1.39 -55.25 0.07
CA LEU A 79 -2.54 -55.87 0.76
C LEU A 79 -2.24 -57.24 1.37
N ASN A 80 -1.68 -58.17 0.60
CA ASN A 80 -1.40 -59.53 1.11
C ASN A 80 -0.38 -59.53 2.26
N PHE A 81 0.50 -58.53 2.33
CA PHE A 81 1.46 -58.38 3.43
C PHE A 81 0.83 -57.69 4.64
N VAL A 82 -0.08 -56.73 4.43
CA VAL A 82 -0.94 -56.15 5.47
C VAL A 82 -1.74 -57.25 6.18
N LYS A 83 -2.36 -58.17 5.41
CA LYS A 83 -3.07 -59.34 5.97
C LYS A 83 -2.15 -60.19 6.85
N TYR A 84 -0.97 -60.52 6.34
CA TYR A 84 0.01 -61.31 7.08
C TYR A 84 0.46 -60.62 8.39
N LEU A 85 0.66 -59.30 8.39
CA LEU A 85 1.09 -58.57 9.60
C LEU A 85 -0.01 -58.53 10.67
N ILE A 86 -1.26 -58.29 10.28
CA ILE A 86 -2.40 -58.28 11.20
C ILE A 86 -2.65 -59.68 11.79
N GLU A 87 -2.59 -60.73 10.96
CA GLU A 87 -2.67 -62.13 11.42
C GLU A 87 -1.54 -62.50 12.41
N ASN A 88 -0.40 -61.80 12.36
CA ASN A 88 0.72 -61.98 13.27
C ASN A 88 0.77 -60.94 14.40
N GLY A 89 -0.36 -60.27 14.67
CA GLY A 89 -0.59 -59.46 15.87
C GLY A 89 -0.05 -58.03 15.80
N ALA A 90 0.10 -57.44 14.62
CA ALA A 90 0.32 -55.99 14.48
C ALA A 90 -0.89 -55.20 15.01
N ASP A 91 -0.64 -54.10 15.72
CA ASP A 91 -1.69 -53.24 16.23
C ASP A 91 -2.26 -52.38 15.11
N ILE A 92 -3.54 -52.60 14.80
CA ILE A 92 -4.26 -51.87 13.74
C ILE A 92 -4.47 -50.38 14.10
N HIS A 93 -4.51 -50.07 15.40
CA HIS A 93 -4.75 -48.73 15.94
C HIS A 93 -3.46 -47.92 16.15
N ALA A 94 -2.30 -48.49 15.82
CA ALA A 94 -1.02 -47.82 15.96
C ALA A 94 -1.01 -46.44 15.27
N GLY A 95 -0.51 -45.43 15.98
CA GLY A 95 -0.48 -44.05 15.47
C GLY A 95 -1.85 -43.40 15.28
N ASN A 96 -2.87 -43.84 16.04
CA ASN A 96 -4.27 -43.39 15.91
C ASN A 96 -4.80 -43.69 14.50
N ASP A 97 -4.82 -44.99 14.18
CA ASP A 97 -5.27 -45.55 12.89
C ASP A 97 -4.56 -44.90 11.67
N GLU A 98 -3.26 -44.61 11.81
CA GLU A 98 -2.43 -44.02 10.75
C GLU A 98 -2.45 -44.85 9.46
N SER A 99 -2.45 -46.17 9.61
CA SER A 99 -2.57 -47.13 8.51
C SER A 99 -3.83 -46.90 7.68
N LEU A 100 -5.00 -46.69 8.32
CA LEU A 100 -6.27 -46.42 7.64
C LEU A 100 -6.24 -45.08 6.91
N ARG A 101 -5.71 -44.03 7.55
CA ARG A 101 -5.58 -42.68 6.97
C ARG A 101 -4.73 -42.69 5.70
N LEU A 102 -3.59 -43.38 5.72
CA LEU A 102 -2.68 -43.46 4.56
C LEU A 102 -3.28 -44.24 3.40
N VAL A 103 -3.94 -45.38 3.63
CA VAL A 103 -4.57 -46.14 2.54
C VAL A 103 -5.73 -45.38 1.92
N CYS A 104 -6.43 -44.55 2.71
CA CYS A 104 -7.47 -43.64 2.22
C CYS A 104 -6.88 -42.55 1.32
N GLU A 105 -5.77 -41.92 1.70
CA GLU A 105 -5.07 -40.91 0.87
C GLU A 105 -4.56 -41.48 -0.46
N ARG A 106 -4.18 -42.76 -0.48
CA ARG A 106 -3.64 -43.46 -1.66
C ARG A 106 -4.69 -44.20 -2.49
N GLY A 107 -5.96 -44.23 -2.04
CA GLY A 107 -7.08 -44.80 -2.79
C GLY A 107 -7.11 -46.33 -2.86
N ARG A 108 -6.54 -47.02 -1.87
CA ARG A 108 -6.43 -48.49 -1.86
C ARG A 108 -7.69 -49.13 -1.27
N LEU A 109 -8.77 -49.16 -2.05
CA LEU A 109 -10.10 -49.62 -1.58
C LEU A 109 -10.08 -51.01 -0.91
N ASP A 110 -9.39 -52.00 -1.49
CA ASP A 110 -9.37 -53.36 -0.94
C ASP A 110 -8.64 -53.44 0.41
N THR A 111 -7.63 -52.59 0.62
CA THR A 111 -6.94 -52.48 1.91
C THR A 111 -7.78 -51.70 2.92
N VAL A 112 -8.48 -50.64 2.50
CA VAL A 112 -9.45 -49.91 3.35
C VAL A 112 -10.52 -50.87 3.88
N LYS A 113 -11.12 -51.67 2.98
CA LYS A 113 -12.11 -52.71 3.33
C LYS A 113 -11.56 -53.65 4.38
N TYR A 114 -10.38 -54.23 4.10
CA TYR A 114 -9.77 -55.20 5.00
C TYR A 114 -9.45 -54.61 6.38
N LEU A 115 -8.93 -53.38 6.46
CA LEU A 115 -8.64 -52.73 7.74
C LEU A 115 -9.90 -52.48 8.57
N ILE A 116 -10.97 -51.97 7.94
CA ILE A 116 -12.25 -51.71 8.62
C ILE A 116 -12.90 -53.02 9.09
N GLU A 117 -12.90 -54.06 8.24
CA GLU A 117 -13.39 -55.40 8.60
C GLU A 117 -12.63 -56.02 9.78
N ASN A 118 -11.37 -55.63 10.00
CA ASN A 118 -10.52 -56.11 11.10
C ASN A 118 -10.43 -55.11 12.28
N GLY A 119 -11.36 -54.14 12.34
CA GLY A 119 -11.58 -53.31 13.52
C GLY A 119 -10.91 -51.94 13.52
N ALA A 120 -10.36 -51.45 12.41
CA ALA A 120 -9.84 -50.09 12.32
C ALA A 120 -10.93 -49.04 12.62
N ASP A 121 -10.59 -48.02 13.41
CA ASP A 121 -11.53 -46.97 13.81
C ASP A 121 -11.69 -45.94 12.69
N ILE A 122 -12.87 -45.92 12.08
CA ILE A 122 -13.24 -44.96 11.03
C ILE A 122 -13.27 -43.52 11.59
N HIS A 123 -13.59 -43.37 12.88
CA HIS A 123 -13.76 -42.08 13.55
C HIS A 123 -12.48 -41.50 14.16
N ALA A 124 -11.37 -42.25 14.07
CA ALA A 124 -10.08 -41.81 14.57
C ALA A 124 -9.69 -40.44 14.01
N GLY A 125 -9.36 -39.51 14.93
CA GLY A 125 -8.97 -38.15 14.57
C GLY A 125 -10.10 -37.31 13.94
N ASN A 126 -11.36 -37.53 14.34
CA ASN A 126 -12.53 -36.85 13.81
C ASN A 126 -12.68 -37.07 12.29
N ASP A 127 -12.85 -38.34 11.93
CA ASP A 127 -13.02 -38.85 10.56
C ASP A 127 -11.90 -38.40 9.61
N GLU A 128 -10.65 -38.37 10.10
CA GLU A 128 -9.50 -37.94 9.29
C GLU A 128 -9.27 -38.85 8.07
N SER A 129 -9.61 -40.13 8.17
CA SER A 129 -9.57 -41.08 7.06
C SER A 129 -10.43 -40.63 5.87
N LEU A 130 -11.61 -40.07 6.16
CA LEU A 130 -12.49 -39.50 5.14
C LEU A 130 -11.83 -38.25 4.50
N ARG A 131 -11.27 -37.35 5.31
CA ARG A 131 -10.52 -36.16 4.83
C ARG A 131 -9.35 -36.54 3.91
N LYS A 132 -8.64 -37.62 4.24
CA LYS A 132 -7.54 -38.16 3.44
C LYS A 132 -8.01 -38.73 2.10
N ALA A 133 -9.15 -39.42 2.07
CA ALA A 133 -9.76 -39.87 0.81
C ALA A 133 -10.17 -38.69 -0.09
N PHE A 134 -10.68 -37.59 0.49
CA PHE A 134 -10.95 -36.33 -0.22
C PHE A 134 -9.67 -35.71 -0.81
N ILE A 135 -8.59 -35.65 -0.03
CA ILE A 135 -7.26 -35.16 -0.45
C ILE A 135 -6.72 -35.95 -1.65
N GLY A 136 -6.87 -37.27 -1.63
CA GLY A 136 -6.43 -38.20 -2.68
C GLY A 136 -7.32 -38.23 -3.94
N GLY A 137 -8.57 -37.77 -3.85
CA GLY A 137 -9.49 -37.77 -5.00
C GLY A 137 -10.19 -39.10 -5.25
N HIS A 138 -10.31 -39.97 -4.23
CA HIS A 138 -10.74 -41.35 -4.40
C HIS A 138 -12.21 -41.59 -4.04
N LEU A 139 -13.12 -41.30 -4.98
CA LEU A 139 -14.58 -41.39 -4.78
C LEU A 139 -15.06 -42.75 -4.23
N ASN A 140 -14.51 -43.86 -4.72
CA ASN A 140 -14.93 -45.20 -4.28
C ASN A 140 -14.58 -45.47 -2.80
N VAL A 141 -13.48 -44.88 -2.32
CA VAL A 141 -13.11 -44.95 -0.90
C VAL A 141 -14.03 -44.05 -0.08
N VAL A 142 -14.31 -42.84 -0.56
CA VAL A 142 -15.26 -41.91 0.09
C VAL A 142 -16.63 -42.56 0.27
N LYS A 143 -17.19 -43.18 -0.77
CA LYS A 143 -18.47 -43.90 -0.69
C LYS A 143 -18.45 -45.03 0.34
N TYR A 144 -17.41 -45.86 0.29
CA TYR A 144 -17.27 -46.98 1.21
C TYR A 144 -17.14 -46.54 2.67
N LEU A 145 -16.40 -45.47 2.95
CA LEU A 145 -16.27 -44.92 4.32
C LEU A 145 -17.63 -44.43 4.85
N ILE A 146 -18.40 -43.71 4.03
CA ILE A 146 -19.74 -43.20 4.41
C ILE A 146 -20.72 -44.36 4.62
N GLU A 147 -20.71 -45.37 3.74
CA GLU A 147 -21.53 -46.59 3.89
C GLU A 147 -21.25 -47.34 5.21
N ASN A 148 -20.02 -47.21 5.75
CA ASN A 148 -19.60 -47.84 7.00
C ASN A 148 -19.64 -46.88 8.20
N GLY A 149 -20.34 -45.74 8.08
CA GLY A 149 -20.68 -44.88 9.22
C GLY A 149 -19.83 -43.61 9.37
N ALA A 150 -18.88 -43.32 8.46
CA ALA A 150 -18.17 -42.05 8.48
C ALA A 150 -19.17 -40.88 8.29
N ASP A 151 -19.07 -39.88 9.16
CA ASP A 151 -19.86 -38.67 9.09
C ASP A 151 -19.35 -37.79 7.95
N ILE A 152 -20.17 -37.67 6.90
CA ILE A 152 -19.89 -36.80 5.74
C ILE A 152 -19.71 -35.34 6.16
N HIS A 153 -20.24 -34.93 7.32
CA HIS A 153 -20.17 -33.59 7.88
C HIS A 153 -19.05 -33.40 8.90
N ALA A 154 -18.32 -34.45 9.28
CA ALA A 154 -17.18 -34.33 10.18
C ALA A 154 -16.07 -33.47 9.54
N GLY A 155 -15.93 -32.24 10.04
CA GLY A 155 -14.99 -31.24 9.47
C GLY A 155 -15.49 -30.57 8.19
N ASN A 156 -16.82 -30.48 8.00
CA ASN A 156 -17.60 -30.06 6.83
C ASN A 156 -16.97 -28.99 5.93
N GLU A 157 -16.33 -27.95 6.48
CA GLU A 157 -15.69 -26.92 5.66
C GLU A 157 -14.40 -27.40 5.00
N ASN A 158 -13.51 -28.13 5.68
CA ASN A 158 -12.16 -28.37 5.15
C ASN A 158 -12.11 -29.43 4.03
N SER A 159 -12.98 -30.44 4.06
CA SER A 159 -12.96 -31.56 3.11
C SER A 159 -13.39 -31.15 1.69
N LEU A 160 -14.53 -30.46 1.57
CA LEU A 160 -15.01 -29.93 0.30
C LEU A 160 -14.07 -28.84 -0.24
N ARG A 161 -13.50 -27.99 0.64
CA ARG A 161 -12.47 -27.00 0.25
C ARG A 161 -11.27 -27.66 -0.41
N LEU A 162 -10.77 -28.74 0.17
CA LEU A 162 -9.60 -29.46 -0.35
C LEU A 162 -9.94 -30.17 -1.67
N ALA A 163 -11.13 -30.76 -1.79
CA ALA A 163 -11.61 -31.35 -3.02
C ALA A 163 -11.74 -30.32 -4.15
N ILE A 164 -12.25 -29.12 -3.87
CA ILE A 164 -12.35 -28.02 -4.84
C ILE A 164 -10.95 -27.48 -5.21
N ALA A 165 -10.08 -27.26 -4.23
CA ALA A 165 -8.73 -26.72 -4.45
C ALA A 165 -7.83 -27.66 -5.26
N ARG A 166 -7.97 -28.99 -5.07
CA ARG A 166 -7.27 -30.02 -5.88
C ARG A 166 -8.06 -30.41 -7.13
N GLY A 167 -9.26 -29.87 -7.24
CA GLY A 167 -10.33 -30.15 -8.17
C GLY A 167 -10.60 -31.62 -8.47
N HIS A 168 -11.24 -32.27 -7.52
CA HIS A 168 -11.80 -33.60 -7.66
C HIS A 168 -13.29 -33.48 -7.99
N LEU A 169 -13.64 -33.22 -9.24
CA LEU A 169 -15.03 -32.92 -9.68
C LEU A 169 -16.05 -33.98 -9.23
N ASN A 170 -15.73 -35.27 -9.39
CA ASN A 170 -16.64 -36.35 -9.07
C ASN A 170 -16.95 -36.43 -7.56
N ILE A 171 -16.00 -36.00 -6.73
CA ILE A 171 -16.19 -35.88 -5.29
C ILE A 171 -17.05 -34.66 -4.97
N VAL A 172 -16.81 -33.52 -5.63
CA VAL A 172 -17.64 -32.32 -5.48
C VAL A 172 -19.10 -32.62 -5.82
N LYS A 173 -19.37 -33.29 -6.95
CA LYS A 173 -20.71 -33.73 -7.35
C LYS A 173 -21.36 -34.63 -6.30
N PHE A 174 -20.64 -35.65 -5.85
CA PHE A 174 -21.14 -36.59 -4.83
C PHE A 174 -21.47 -35.89 -3.51
N PHE A 175 -20.68 -34.90 -3.10
CA PHE A 175 -20.93 -34.11 -1.89
C PHE A 175 -22.19 -33.23 -2.03
N ILE A 176 -22.41 -32.65 -3.21
CA ILE A 176 -23.61 -31.88 -3.54
C ILE A 176 -24.86 -32.78 -3.55
N GLU A 177 -24.77 -33.94 -4.21
CA GLU A 177 -25.85 -34.94 -4.26
C GLU A 177 -26.23 -35.48 -2.88
N SER A 178 -25.28 -35.50 -1.94
CA SER A 178 -25.47 -35.97 -0.57
C SER A 178 -26.10 -34.91 0.36
N GLY A 179 -26.54 -33.77 -0.17
CA GLY A 179 -27.30 -32.76 0.58
C GLY A 179 -26.47 -31.72 1.32
N ALA A 180 -25.19 -31.54 0.96
CA ALA A 180 -24.36 -30.50 1.54
C ALA A 180 -24.88 -29.09 1.20
N ASP A 181 -25.01 -28.23 2.21
CA ASP A 181 -25.44 -26.85 2.02
C ASP A 181 -24.34 -26.02 1.32
N ILE A 182 -24.59 -25.68 0.06
CA ILE A 182 -23.70 -24.84 -0.75
C ILE A 182 -23.95 -23.35 -0.44
N HIS A 183 -25.08 -23.00 0.17
CA HIS A 183 -25.56 -21.61 0.26
C HIS A 183 -24.75 -20.77 1.25
N THR A 184 -24.34 -21.35 2.38
CA THR A 184 -23.58 -20.65 3.44
C THR A 184 -22.10 -20.39 3.10
N VAL A 185 -21.54 -21.04 2.06
CA VAL A 185 -20.08 -21.01 1.76
C VAL A 185 -19.76 -20.78 0.26
N SER A 186 -20.75 -20.44 -0.56
CA SER A 186 -20.62 -20.38 -2.03
C SER A 186 -19.52 -19.44 -2.56
N ASP A 187 -19.29 -18.28 -1.91
CA ASP A 187 -18.25 -17.31 -2.32
C ASP A 187 -16.84 -17.90 -2.21
N TYR A 188 -16.53 -18.56 -1.09
CA TYR A 188 -15.21 -19.14 -0.87
C TYR A 188 -14.92 -20.28 -1.87
N PHE A 189 -15.90 -21.14 -2.12
CA PHE A 189 -15.77 -22.29 -3.02
C PHE A 189 -15.61 -21.86 -4.47
N LEU A 190 -16.43 -20.92 -4.94
CA LEU A 190 -16.25 -20.31 -6.24
C LEU A 190 -14.86 -19.67 -6.33
N ARG A 191 -14.46 -18.86 -5.34
CA ARG A 191 -13.12 -18.24 -5.32
C ARG A 191 -11.99 -19.25 -5.43
N LYS A 192 -12.04 -20.36 -4.68
CA LYS A 192 -11.03 -21.41 -4.76
C LYS A 192 -11.04 -22.16 -6.10
N ALA A 193 -12.22 -22.38 -6.68
CA ALA A 193 -12.32 -22.93 -8.03
C ALA A 193 -11.70 -21.98 -9.07
N PHE A 194 -11.87 -20.65 -8.91
CA PHE A 194 -11.22 -19.62 -9.73
C PHE A 194 -9.71 -19.53 -9.52
N GLU A 195 -9.21 -19.65 -8.28
CA GLU A 195 -7.78 -19.68 -7.98
C GLU A 195 -7.09 -20.93 -8.53
N GLY A 196 -7.76 -22.08 -8.43
CA GLY A 196 -7.27 -23.38 -8.92
C GLY A 196 -7.54 -23.64 -10.41
N ASP A 197 -8.15 -22.68 -11.11
CA ASP A 197 -8.42 -22.72 -12.55
C ASP A 197 -9.36 -23.86 -13.01
N ARG A 198 -10.34 -24.20 -12.18
CA ARG A 198 -11.21 -25.38 -12.34
C ARG A 198 -12.57 -25.05 -12.95
N LEU A 199 -12.62 -24.87 -14.28
CA LEU A 199 -13.85 -24.52 -15.00
C LEU A 199 -14.98 -25.54 -14.77
N ASP A 200 -14.66 -26.82 -14.77
CA ASP A 200 -15.57 -27.93 -14.51
C ASP A 200 -16.28 -27.80 -13.15
N ILE A 201 -15.54 -27.38 -12.13
CA ILE A 201 -16.07 -27.16 -10.78
C ILE A 201 -16.82 -25.84 -10.68
N VAL A 202 -16.35 -24.76 -11.34
CA VAL A 202 -17.10 -23.50 -11.42
C VAL A 202 -18.48 -23.73 -12.02
N LYS A 203 -18.57 -24.48 -13.13
CA LYS A 203 -19.86 -24.85 -13.74
C LYS A 203 -20.73 -25.66 -12.79
N CYS A 204 -20.17 -26.72 -12.20
CA CYS A 204 -20.89 -27.59 -11.26
C CYS A 204 -21.45 -26.83 -10.04
N LEU A 205 -20.69 -25.88 -9.48
CA LEU A 205 -21.14 -25.07 -8.36
C LEU A 205 -22.26 -24.10 -8.78
N ILE A 206 -22.14 -23.47 -9.95
CA ILE A 206 -23.15 -22.56 -10.50
C ILE A 206 -24.46 -23.30 -10.82
N GLU A 207 -24.38 -24.47 -11.46
CA GLU A 207 -25.55 -25.35 -11.74
C GLU A 207 -26.26 -25.75 -10.44
N SER A 208 -25.51 -25.85 -9.34
CA SER A 208 -26.01 -26.14 -8.00
C SER A 208 -26.47 -24.88 -7.24
N ARG A 209 -26.82 -23.81 -7.97
CA ARG A 209 -27.33 -22.52 -7.47
C ARG A 209 -26.36 -21.72 -6.58
N ALA A 210 -25.05 -21.85 -6.78
CA ALA A 210 -24.08 -20.97 -6.13
C ALA A 210 -24.28 -19.49 -6.54
N ASN A 211 -24.12 -18.56 -5.60
CA ASN A 211 -24.36 -17.14 -5.86
C ASN A 211 -23.23 -16.52 -6.70
N ILE A 212 -23.50 -16.33 -8.00
CA ILE A 212 -22.57 -15.74 -8.97
C ILE A 212 -22.24 -14.27 -8.66
N ARG A 213 -23.16 -13.54 -8.02
CA ARG A 213 -23.04 -12.12 -7.68
C ARG A 213 -22.47 -11.88 -6.28
N ALA A 214 -22.02 -12.93 -5.59
CA ALA A 214 -21.34 -12.79 -4.30
C ALA A 214 -20.11 -11.87 -4.46
N GLY A 215 -19.89 -10.97 -3.48
CA GLY A 215 -18.78 -10.03 -3.50
C GLY A 215 -18.79 -9.00 -4.65
N ASN A 216 -19.96 -8.64 -5.21
CA ASN A 216 -20.09 -7.63 -6.28
C ASN A 216 -19.38 -8.06 -7.58
N ASP A 217 -19.68 -9.29 -8.03
CA ASP A 217 -19.14 -9.94 -9.23
C ASP A 217 -17.61 -9.98 -9.26
N VAL A 218 -17.02 -10.15 -8.06
CA VAL A 218 -15.57 -10.35 -7.88
C VAL A 218 -15.05 -11.47 -8.78
N PHE A 219 -15.87 -12.48 -9.06
CA PHE A 219 -15.56 -13.59 -9.96
C PHE A 219 -15.43 -13.15 -11.41
N LEU A 220 -16.34 -12.32 -11.92
CA LEU A 220 -16.22 -11.77 -13.27
C LEU A 220 -15.01 -10.86 -13.39
N ILE A 221 -14.73 -10.03 -12.37
CA ILE A 221 -13.55 -9.17 -12.30
C ILE A 221 -12.26 -10.01 -12.29
N GLN A 222 -12.23 -11.09 -11.51
CA GLN A 222 -11.08 -11.99 -11.39
C GLN A 222 -10.87 -12.81 -12.66
N ALA A 223 -11.93 -13.35 -13.27
CA ALA A 223 -11.90 -14.03 -14.56
C ALA A 223 -11.41 -13.10 -15.68
N SER A 224 -11.84 -11.84 -15.64
CA SER A 224 -11.43 -10.81 -16.59
C SER A 224 -9.95 -10.42 -16.41
N LYS A 225 -9.47 -10.38 -15.17
CA LYS A 225 -8.04 -10.21 -14.85
C LYS A 225 -7.18 -11.40 -15.32
N SER A 226 -7.65 -12.63 -15.09
CA SER A 226 -6.91 -13.84 -15.47
C SER A 226 -6.95 -14.11 -16.98
N GLY A 227 -7.90 -13.51 -17.71
CA GLY A 227 -8.02 -13.64 -19.17
C GLY A 227 -8.80 -14.88 -19.61
N ARG A 228 -9.65 -15.42 -18.73
CA ARG A 228 -10.38 -16.67 -18.95
C ARG A 228 -11.69 -16.42 -19.68
N LEU A 229 -11.61 -16.25 -20.99
CA LEU A 229 -12.77 -15.91 -21.83
C LEU A 229 -13.95 -16.88 -21.63
N ASP A 230 -13.70 -18.19 -21.60
CA ASP A 230 -14.78 -19.18 -21.45
C ASP A 230 -15.53 -19.03 -20.12
N ILE A 231 -14.82 -18.65 -19.05
CA ILE A 231 -15.45 -18.39 -17.76
C ILE A 231 -16.16 -17.04 -17.75
N VAL A 232 -15.57 -16.02 -18.36
CA VAL A 232 -16.22 -14.70 -18.53
C VAL A 232 -17.56 -14.85 -19.27
N LYS A 233 -17.57 -15.59 -20.38
CA LYS A 233 -18.78 -15.94 -21.14
C LYS A 233 -19.80 -16.63 -20.25
N TYR A 234 -19.38 -17.74 -19.64
CA TYR A 234 -20.26 -18.54 -18.79
C TYR A 234 -20.85 -17.73 -17.61
N LEU A 235 -20.07 -16.86 -16.98
CA LEU A 235 -20.55 -16.01 -15.88
C LEU A 235 -21.59 -14.99 -16.37
N ILE A 236 -21.33 -14.33 -17.51
CA ILE A 236 -22.27 -13.36 -18.09
C ILE A 236 -23.57 -14.05 -18.52
N ASP A 237 -23.47 -15.22 -19.17
CA ASP A 237 -24.65 -16.02 -19.57
C ASP A 237 -25.50 -16.47 -18.38
N ASN A 238 -24.89 -16.63 -17.20
CA ASN A 238 -25.58 -16.97 -15.95
C ASN A 238 -25.86 -15.74 -15.06
N GLY A 239 -25.82 -14.53 -15.62
CA GLY A 239 -26.34 -13.32 -14.97
C GLY A 239 -25.34 -12.51 -14.13
N ALA A 240 -24.03 -12.69 -14.29
CA ALA A 240 -23.03 -11.80 -13.69
C ALA A 240 -23.18 -10.36 -14.21
N ASP A 241 -23.04 -9.37 -13.32
CA ASP A 241 -23.12 -7.95 -13.70
C ASP A 241 -21.86 -7.50 -14.45
N ILE A 242 -22.03 -7.21 -15.74
CA ILE A 242 -20.95 -6.74 -16.61
C ILE A 242 -20.37 -5.38 -16.16
N HIS A 243 -21.20 -4.54 -15.52
CA HIS A 243 -20.85 -3.20 -15.05
C HIS A 243 -20.29 -3.18 -13.63
N ALA A 244 -20.04 -4.35 -13.05
CA ALA A 244 -19.59 -4.48 -11.67
C ALA A 244 -18.37 -3.61 -11.34
N GLY A 245 -18.51 -2.75 -10.32
CA GLY A 245 -17.42 -1.91 -9.84
C GLY A 245 -17.00 -0.80 -10.83
N ASN A 246 -17.97 -0.21 -11.55
CA ASN A 246 -17.76 0.79 -12.61
C ASN A 246 -16.89 0.19 -13.73
N ASP A 247 -17.43 -0.86 -14.34
CA ASP A 247 -16.84 -1.72 -15.37
C ASP A 247 -15.44 -2.20 -14.97
N GLY A 248 -15.37 -2.65 -13.71
CA GLY A 248 -14.23 -3.33 -13.13
C GLY A 248 -13.71 -4.47 -14.01
N PRO A 249 -14.56 -5.33 -14.59
CA PRO A 249 -14.14 -6.36 -15.54
C PRO A 249 -13.34 -5.78 -16.71
N LEU A 250 -13.90 -4.79 -17.42
CA LEU A 250 -13.28 -4.17 -18.60
C LEU A 250 -11.97 -3.45 -18.26
N ARG A 251 -11.96 -2.68 -17.16
CA ARG A 251 -10.76 -1.96 -16.68
C ARG A 251 -9.65 -2.91 -16.23
N LYS A 252 -9.98 -4.05 -15.64
CA LYS A 252 -8.99 -5.08 -15.25
C LYS A 252 -8.49 -5.84 -16.46
N ALA A 253 -9.36 -6.27 -17.37
CA ALA A 253 -8.97 -6.91 -18.63
C ALA A 253 -8.01 -6.00 -19.42
N SER A 254 -8.33 -4.70 -19.52
CA SER A 254 -7.49 -3.69 -20.16
C SER A 254 -6.16 -3.46 -19.45
N ARG A 255 -6.14 -3.48 -18.10
CA ARG A 255 -4.90 -3.37 -17.31
C ARG A 255 -3.96 -4.57 -17.51
N PHE A 256 -4.51 -5.77 -17.63
CA PHE A 256 -3.76 -7.03 -17.65
C PHE A 256 -3.57 -7.61 -19.07
N GLY A 257 -3.94 -6.86 -20.13
CA GLY A 257 -3.64 -7.25 -21.50
C GLY A 257 -4.53 -8.37 -22.04
N ARG A 258 -5.79 -8.46 -21.61
CA ARG A 258 -6.70 -9.56 -21.97
C ARG A 258 -7.58 -9.16 -23.16
N LEU A 259 -7.01 -9.07 -24.37
CA LEU A 259 -7.70 -8.57 -25.56
C LEU A 259 -9.03 -9.28 -25.85
N ASN A 260 -9.03 -10.62 -25.90
CA ASN A 260 -10.25 -11.37 -26.22
C ASN A 260 -11.37 -11.17 -25.19
N VAL A 261 -11.01 -10.95 -23.92
CA VAL A 261 -11.96 -10.60 -22.87
C VAL A 261 -12.45 -9.17 -23.04
N VAL A 262 -11.56 -8.21 -23.35
CA VAL A 262 -11.96 -6.82 -23.64
C VAL A 262 -12.97 -6.76 -24.79
N LYS A 263 -12.69 -7.46 -25.89
CA LYS A 263 -13.61 -7.53 -27.05
C LYS A 263 -14.97 -8.06 -26.65
N TYR A 264 -14.99 -9.21 -25.99
CA TYR A 264 -16.23 -9.83 -25.55
C TYR A 264 -17.02 -8.95 -24.56
N LEU A 265 -16.35 -8.30 -23.61
CA LEU A 265 -17.01 -7.42 -22.65
C LEU A 265 -17.65 -6.21 -23.34
N ILE A 266 -16.98 -5.59 -24.31
CA ILE A 266 -17.54 -4.46 -25.07
C ILE A 266 -18.71 -4.93 -25.95
N GLU A 267 -18.56 -6.06 -26.64
CA GLU A 267 -19.65 -6.68 -27.43
C GLU A 267 -20.86 -7.07 -26.56
N SER A 268 -20.62 -7.40 -25.28
CA SER A 268 -21.66 -7.74 -24.30
C SER A 268 -22.22 -6.52 -23.55
N GLY A 269 -21.83 -5.30 -23.95
CA GLY A 269 -22.42 -4.05 -23.45
C GLY A 269 -21.67 -3.33 -22.33
N ALA A 270 -20.41 -3.67 -22.03
CA ALA A 270 -19.62 -2.93 -21.02
C ALA A 270 -19.41 -1.45 -21.42
N ASP A 271 -19.47 -0.53 -20.47
CA ASP A 271 -19.25 0.90 -20.68
C ASP A 271 -17.76 1.17 -20.95
N ILE A 272 -17.46 1.55 -22.19
CA ILE A 272 -16.11 1.87 -22.65
C ILE A 272 -15.53 3.12 -21.95
N HIS A 273 -16.40 4.05 -21.53
CA HIS A 273 -16.04 5.32 -20.87
C HIS A 273 -15.92 5.19 -19.35
N ALA A 274 -16.08 3.98 -18.81
CA ALA A 274 -16.11 3.74 -17.37
C ALA A 274 -14.90 4.33 -16.64
N GLY A 275 -15.19 5.20 -15.66
CA GLY A 275 -14.17 5.90 -14.89
C GLY A 275 -13.33 6.87 -15.73
N ASN A 276 -13.99 7.64 -16.60
CA ASN A 276 -13.42 8.67 -17.48
C ASN A 276 -12.44 8.07 -18.49
N ASP A 277 -12.85 6.99 -19.16
CA ASP A 277 -12.04 6.15 -20.08
C ASP A 277 -10.93 5.40 -19.34
N GLY A 278 -11.32 4.84 -18.19
CA GLY A 278 -10.48 3.98 -17.36
C GLY A 278 -9.81 2.85 -18.14
N PRO A 279 -10.53 2.12 -19.01
CA PRO A 279 -9.96 1.07 -19.85
C PRO A 279 -8.79 1.57 -20.69
N LEU A 280 -8.96 2.68 -21.44
CA LEU A 280 -7.95 3.25 -22.32
C LEU A 280 -6.72 3.73 -21.54
N ARG A 281 -6.93 4.42 -20.42
CA ARG A 281 -5.82 4.85 -19.54
C ARG A 281 -5.02 3.68 -18.99
N LYS A 282 -5.70 2.57 -18.61
CA LYS A 282 -5.01 1.38 -18.09
C LYS A 282 -4.26 0.65 -19.20
N ALA A 283 -4.87 0.44 -20.36
CA ALA A 283 -4.18 -0.17 -21.50
C ALA A 283 -2.93 0.62 -21.90
N SER A 284 -3.07 1.96 -22.00
CA SER A 284 -1.96 2.87 -22.32
C SER A 284 -0.83 2.86 -21.29
N ARG A 285 -1.18 2.86 -20.00
CA ARG A 285 -0.19 2.81 -18.90
C ARG A 285 0.59 1.49 -18.87
N PHE A 286 -0.08 0.37 -19.11
CA PHE A 286 0.53 -0.96 -18.97
C PHE A 286 1.14 -1.50 -20.26
N GLY A 287 0.93 -0.84 -21.41
CA GLY A 287 1.62 -1.16 -22.65
C GLY A 287 0.88 -2.13 -23.56
N HIS A 288 -0.46 -2.13 -23.55
CA HIS A 288 -1.26 -3.08 -24.33
C HIS A 288 -1.80 -2.43 -25.61
N LEU A 289 -0.97 -2.31 -26.64
CA LEU A 289 -1.30 -1.60 -27.90
C LEU A 289 -2.57 -2.15 -28.56
N ASP A 290 -2.71 -3.47 -28.70
CA ASP A 290 -3.88 -4.06 -29.39
C ASP A 290 -5.20 -3.71 -28.69
N ILE A 291 -5.16 -3.52 -27.36
CA ILE A 291 -6.32 -3.08 -26.58
C ILE A 291 -6.55 -1.58 -26.78
N VAL A 292 -5.49 -0.76 -26.80
CA VAL A 292 -5.61 0.68 -27.11
C VAL A 292 -6.25 0.89 -28.47
N LYS A 293 -5.80 0.16 -29.50
CA LYS A 293 -6.37 0.21 -30.85
C LYS A 293 -7.85 -0.12 -30.85
N TYR A 294 -8.19 -1.28 -30.30
CA TYR A 294 -9.57 -1.74 -30.24
C TYR A 294 -10.49 -0.80 -29.44
N LEU A 295 -10.02 -0.24 -28.32
CA LEU A 295 -10.80 0.71 -27.53
C LEU A 295 -11.08 2.00 -28.30
N ILE A 296 -10.10 2.53 -29.02
CA ILE A 296 -10.28 3.73 -29.83
C ILE A 296 -11.22 3.46 -31.02
N GLU A 297 -11.03 2.34 -31.72
CA GLU A 297 -11.94 1.88 -32.78
C GLU A 297 -13.37 1.67 -32.28
N SER A 298 -13.54 1.33 -30.99
CA SER A 298 -14.83 1.12 -30.33
C SER A 298 -15.41 2.39 -29.69
N GLY A 299 -14.79 3.56 -29.90
CA GLY A 299 -15.33 4.86 -29.49
C GLY A 299 -14.81 5.43 -28.17
N ALA A 300 -13.71 4.91 -27.59
CA ALA A 300 -13.12 5.49 -26.38
C ALA A 300 -12.64 6.94 -26.62
N ASP A 301 -12.87 7.84 -25.67
CA ASP A 301 -12.44 9.23 -25.75
C ASP A 301 -10.94 9.34 -25.44
N ILE A 302 -10.17 9.74 -26.45
CA ILE A 302 -8.72 9.94 -26.37
C ILE A 302 -8.36 11.10 -25.44
N HIS A 303 -9.22 12.12 -25.38
CA HIS A 303 -9.02 13.36 -24.62
C HIS A 303 -9.45 13.26 -23.16
N ALA A 304 -10.07 12.15 -22.78
CA ALA A 304 -10.56 11.90 -21.45
C ALA A 304 -9.48 12.14 -20.36
N GLY A 305 -9.80 13.06 -19.43
CA GLY A 305 -8.89 13.39 -18.34
C GLY A 305 -7.67 14.22 -18.75
N TYR A 306 -7.80 15.04 -19.80
CA TYR A 306 -6.73 15.88 -20.36
C TYR A 306 -5.58 15.04 -20.96
N ASP A 307 -5.92 14.17 -21.91
CA ASP A 307 -4.99 13.26 -22.62
C ASP A 307 -4.17 12.36 -21.69
N ASP A 308 -4.82 11.89 -20.62
CA ASP A 308 -4.18 11.18 -19.54
C ASP A 308 -3.63 9.80 -19.99
N SER A 309 -4.25 9.23 -21.02
CA SER A 309 -3.79 8.02 -21.73
C SER A 309 -2.44 8.24 -22.40
N LEU A 310 -2.29 9.34 -23.14
CA LEU A 310 -1.04 9.74 -23.78
C LEU A 310 0.06 10.03 -22.74
N ARG A 311 -0.28 10.76 -21.67
CA ARG A 311 0.64 11.02 -20.55
C ARG A 311 1.13 9.74 -19.85
N ASN A 312 0.25 8.76 -19.68
CA ASN A 312 0.64 7.48 -19.10
C ASN A 312 1.55 6.68 -20.04
N ALA A 313 1.35 6.77 -21.36
CA ALA A 313 2.23 6.16 -22.34
C ALA A 313 3.65 6.79 -22.29
N PHE A 314 3.74 8.11 -22.17
CA PHE A 314 5.01 8.83 -21.97
C PHE A 314 5.78 8.37 -20.73
N LYS A 315 5.13 8.35 -19.57
CA LYS A 315 5.78 7.97 -18.29
C LYS A 315 6.35 6.55 -18.29
N ASN A 316 5.81 5.66 -19.13
CA ASN A 316 6.20 4.25 -19.18
C ASN A 316 6.97 3.89 -20.47
N GLY A 317 7.36 4.90 -21.27
CA GLY A 317 8.18 4.69 -22.47
C GLY A 317 7.52 3.84 -23.56
N ARG A 318 6.20 3.95 -23.75
CA ARG A 318 5.44 3.15 -24.73
C ARG A 318 5.33 3.87 -26.08
N LEU A 319 6.38 3.79 -26.90
CA LEU A 319 6.46 4.50 -28.18
C LEU A 319 5.32 4.13 -29.15
N ASP A 320 5.05 2.84 -29.28
CA ASP A 320 4.01 2.28 -30.16
C ASP A 320 2.61 2.84 -29.84
N ILE A 321 2.28 2.94 -28.55
CA ILE A 321 1.02 3.56 -28.08
C ILE A 321 1.03 5.06 -28.29
N VAL A 322 2.16 5.75 -28.03
CA VAL A 322 2.29 7.19 -28.28
C VAL A 322 2.02 7.51 -29.75
N LYS A 323 2.63 6.75 -30.68
CA LYS A 323 2.42 6.92 -32.11
C LYS A 323 0.95 6.80 -32.46
N TYR A 324 0.33 5.70 -32.04
CA TYR A 324 -1.06 5.42 -32.34
C TYR A 324 -2.01 6.48 -31.76
N LEU A 325 -1.79 6.93 -30.52
CA LEU A 325 -2.63 7.96 -29.90
C LEU A 325 -2.54 9.30 -30.63
N ILE A 326 -1.33 9.72 -31.04
CA ILE A 326 -1.13 10.96 -31.80
C ILE A 326 -1.73 10.85 -33.21
N GLU A 327 -1.54 9.71 -33.90
CA GLU A 327 -2.16 9.43 -35.21
C GLU A 327 -3.70 9.48 -35.16
N ASN A 328 -4.30 9.22 -33.99
CA ASN A 328 -5.76 9.26 -33.77
C ASN A 328 -6.23 10.55 -33.08
N GLY A 329 -5.41 11.61 -33.06
CA GLY A 329 -5.84 12.96 -32.69
C GLY A 329 -5.51 13.41 -31.27
N ALA A 330 -4.71 12.67 -30.48
CA ALA A 330 -4.24 13.15 -29.18
C ALA A 330 -3.38 14.42 -29.34
N ASP A 331 -3.64 15.43 -28.50
CA ASP A 331 -2.92 16.71 -28.58
C ASP A 331 -1.50 16.60 -28.03
N ILE A 332 -0.51 16.83 -28.89
CA ILE A 332 0.91 16.83 -28.54
C ILE A 332 1.28 18.03 -27.66
N HIS A 333 0.58 19.16 -27.82
CA HIS A 333 0.84 20.44 -27.16
C HIS A 333 0.08 20.59 -25.84
N ALA A 334 -0.68 19.57 -25.44
CA ALA A 334 -1.49 19.58 -24.23
C ALA A 334 -0.67 20.04 -23.00
N LYS A 335 -1.19 21.06 -22.30
CA LYS A 335 -0.54 21.73 -21.15
C LYS A 335 0.82 22.37 -21.47
N ASN A 336 0.94 23.04 -22.61
CA ASN A 336 2.13 23.77 -23.06
C ASN A 336 3.33 22.82 -23.21
N ASP A 337 3.22 21.83 -24.09
CA ASP A 337 4.31 20.89 -24.47
C ASP A 337 4.96 20.15 -23.28
N TYR A 338 4.20 19.96 -22.20
CA TYR A 338 4.65 19.23 -21.01
C TYR A 338 5.07 17.78 -21.33
N ALA A 339 4.55 17.22 -22.42
CA ALA A 339 4.91 15.91 -22.96
C ALA A 339 6.42 15.77 -23.16
N LEU A 340 7.05 16.70 -23.89
CA LEU A 340 8.48 16.67 -24.22
C LEU A 340 9.34 16.73 -22.94
N ILE A 341 8.97 17.61 -22.01
CA ILE A 341 9.66 17.73 -20.71
C ILE A 341 9.58 16.40 -19.92
N GLN A 342 8.41 15.75 -19.88
CA GLN A 342 8.26 14.48 -19.16
C GLN A 342 9.07 13.35 -19.78
N VAL A 343 9.04 13.19 -21.11
CA VAL A 343 9.79 12.10 -21.77
C VAL A 343 11.30 12.34 -21.68
N SER A 344 11.75 13.59 -21.73
CA SER A 344 13.16 13.95 -21.54
C SER A 344 13.64 13.67 -20.11
N LYS A 345 12.79 13.91 -19.11
CA LYS A 345 13.05 13.54 -17.71
C LYS A 345 13.12 12.02 -17.49
N CYS A 346 12.32 11.25 -18.22
CA CYS A 346 12.30 9.78 -18.18
C CYS A 346 13.43 9.13 -19.00
N GLY A 347 14.04 9.84 -19.94
CA GLY A 347 15.13 9.35 -20.78
C GLY A 347 14.69 8.56 -22.01
N CYS A 348 13.43 8.69 -22.43
CA CYS A 348 12.85 7.91 -23.53
C CYS A 348 13.19 8.53 -24.90
N LEU A 349 14.42 8.31 -25.38
CA LEU A 349 14.94 8.90 -26.62
C LEU A 349 14.01 8.73 -27.82
N ASP A 350 13.52 7.52 -28.09
CA ASP A 350 12.71 7.28 -29.30
C ASP A 350 11.40 8.08 -29.30
N ILE A 351 10.84 8.34 -28.12
CA ILE A 351 9.65 9.19 -27.97
C ILE A 351 10.03 10.66 -28.14
N VAL A 352 11.17 11.11 -27.58
CA VAL A 352 11.67 12.47 -27.81
C VAL A 352 11.84 12.73 -29.31
N LYS A 353 12.46 11.79 -30.04
CA LYS A 353 12.61 11.86 -31.51
C LYS A 353 11.27 11.98 -32.20
N TYR A 354 10.31 11.14 -31.81
CA TYR A 354 8.98 11.14 -32.40
C TYR A 354 8.21 12.44 -32.13
N LEU A 355 8.25 12.97 -30.91
CA LEU A 355 7.55 14.20 -30.56
C LEU A 355 8.09 15.40 -31.32
N ILE A 356 9.43 15.56 -31.40
CA ILE A 356 10.06 16.64 -32.16
C ILE A 356 9.74 16.52 -33.65
N ALA A 357 9.76 15.31 -34.21
CA ALA A 357 9.36 15.08 -35.60
C ALA A 357 7.88 15.41 -35.88
N ASN A 358 7.02 15.41 -34.86
CA ASN A 358 5.61 15.77 -34.95
C ASN A 358 5.32 17.18 -34.40
N GLY A 359 6.33 18.04 -34.33
CA GLY A 359 6.15 19.48 -34.07
C GLY A 359 6.18 19.91 -32.61
N ALA A 360 6.55 19.05 -31.65
CA ALA A 360 6.73 19.48 -30.26
C ALA A 360 7.79 20.58 -30.14
N ASP A 361 7.46 21.68 -29.43
CA ASP A 361 8.36 22.81 -29.26
C ASP A 361 9.48 22.50 -28.26
N ILE A 362 10.72 22.53 -28.74
CA ILE A 362 11.92 22.30 -27.93
C ILE A 362 12.13 23.44 -26.93
N HIS A 363 11.74 24.67 -27.29
CA HIS A 363 12.00 25.89 -26.54
C HIS A 363 11.00 26.17 -25.42
N THR A 364 10.03 25.27 -25.26
CA THR A 364 9.02 25.35 -24.24
C THR A 364 9.66 25.51 -22.85
N ARG A 365 9.24 26.58 -22.16
CA ARG A 365 9.73 26.97 -20.84
C ARG A 365 11.25 27.10 -20.77
N ASN A 366 11.85 27.73 -21.79
CA ASN A 366 13.28 28.01 -21.84
C ASN A 366 14.10 26.71 -21.84
N ASP A 367 13.75 25.80 -22.75
CA ASP A 367 14.43 24.53 -22.98
C ASP A 367 14.51 23.61 -21.73
N GLU A 368 13.43 23.60 -20.93
CA GLU A 368 13.32 22.77 -19.73
C GLU A 368 13.50 21.26 -20.02
N SER A 369 13.21 20.84 -21.26
CA SER A 369 13.49 19.49 -21.74
C SER A 369 14.98 19.13 -21.65
N LEU A 370 15.87 20.03 -22.07
CA LEU A 370 17.34 19.89 -21.98
C LEU A 370 17.81 19.93 -20.53
N MET A 371 17.25 20.84 -19.72
CA MET A 371 17.56 20.94 -18.29
C MET A 371 17.21 19.66 -17.52
N GLN A 372 16.02 19.10 -17.73
CA GLN A 372 15.59 17.87 -17.06
C GLN A 372 16.38 16.64 -17.53
N ALA A 373 16.67 16.53 -18.83
CA ALA A 373 17.52 15.45 -19.34
C ALA A 373 18.93 15.52 -18.73
N SER A 374 19.51 16.72 -18.65
CA SER A 374 20.82 16.98 -18.06
C SER A 374 20.86 16.67 -16.57
N LYS A 375 19.86 17.13 -15.80
CA LYS A 375 19.72 16.85 -14.35
C LYS A 375 19.56 15.35 -14.05
N ARG A 376 18.89 14.61 -14.93
CA ARG A 376 18.57 13.18 -14.74
C ARG A 376 19.62 12.22 -15.30
N GLY A 377 20.59 12.71 -16.07
CA GLY A 377 21.69 11.89 -16.57
C GLY A 377 21.42 11.22 -17.92
N HIS A 378 20.48 11.74 -18.71
CA HIS A 378 20.07 11.12 -19.98
C HIS A 378 20.87 11.65 -21.18
N LEU A 379 22.13 11.21 -21.31
CA LEU A 379 23.06 11.71 -22.34
C LEU A 379 22.51 11.67 -23.76
N ASN A 380 21.93 10.55 -24.20
CA ASN A 380 21.47 10.43 -25.59
C ASN A 380 20.32 11.39 -25.91
N VAL A 381 19.47 11.70 -24.93
CA VAL A 381 18.41 12.71 -25.07
C VAL A 381 19.03 14.10 -25.15
N VAL A 382 20.01 14.42 -24.30
CA VAL A 382 20.74 15.70 -24.36
C VAL A 382 21.37 15.92 -25.74
N LYS A 383 22.07 14.90 -26.28
CA LYS A 383 22.67 14.98 -27.62
C LYS A 383 21.62 15.29 -28.68
N TYR A 384 20.53 14.55 -28.68
CA TYR A 384 19.47 14.71 -29.67
C TYR A 384 18.79 16.07 -29.58
N LEU A 385 18.50 16.57 -28.37
CA LEU A 385 17.89 17.89 -28.18
C LEU A 385 18.77 19.00 -28.74
N ILE A 386 20.08 18.97 -28.46
CA ILE A 386 21.05 19.95 -28.96
C ILE A 386 21.20 19.86 -30.49
N GLU A 387 21.29 18.65 -31.04
CA GLU A 387 21.33 18.42 -32.49
C GLU A 387 20.08 18.93 -33.22
N ASN A 388 18.95 19.08 -32.52
CA ASN A 388 17.69 19.61 -33.06
C ASN A 388 17.41 21.06 -32.64
N GLY A 389 18.43 21.79 -32.16
CA GLY A 389 18.34 23.24 -31.96
C GLY A 389 17.99 23.70 -30.54
N ALA A 390 18.03 22.82 -29.52
CA ALA A 390 17.90 23.27 -28.14
C ALA A 390 19.01 24.28 -27.80
N ASP A 391 18.62 25.40 -27.20
CA ASP A 391 19.52 26.43 -26.70
C ASP A 391 20.27 25.92 -25.46
N ILE A 392 21.58 25.72 -25.65
CA ILE A 392 22.49 25.25 -24.60
C ILE A 392 22.58 26.27 -23.46
N HIS A 393 22.46 27.57 -23.78
CA HIS A 393 22.57 28.67 -22.85
C HIS A 393 21.25 28.98 -22.13
N ALA A 394 20.16 28.28 -22.48
CA ALA A 394 18.84 28.47 -21.93
C ALA A 394 18.85 28.42 -20.40
N GLY A 395 18.10 29.35 -19.82
CA GLY A 395 18.02 29.50 -18.37
C GLY A 395 19.36 29.79 -17.72
N ASN A 396 20.29 30.46 -18.41
CA ASN A 396 21.58 30.89 -17.87
C ASN A 396 22.53 29.71 -17.58
N GLU A 397 22.85 28.90 -18.61
CA GLU A 397 23.72 27.69 -18.52
C GLU A 397 23.22 26.65 -17.50
N ASN A 398 21.90 26.62 -17.29
CA ASN A 398 21.31 25.82 -16.22
C ASN A 398 21.52 24.32 -16.44
N SER A 399 21.50 23.89 -17.70
CA SER A 399 21.71 22.49 -18.10
C SER A 399 23.09 22.00 -17.70
N LEU A 400 24.14 22.81 -17.92
CA LEU A 400 25.51 22.51 -17.50
C LEU A 400 25.62 22.46 -15.97
N ARG A 401 25.09 23.47 -15.28
CA ARG A 401 25.09 23.53 -13.81
C ARG A 401 24.40 22.31 -13.19
N LEU A 402 23.20 21.95 -13.65
CA LEU A 402 22.44 20.82 -13.15
C LEU A 402 23.13 19.47 -13.41
N ALA A 403 23.83 19.33 -14.55
CA ALA A 403 24.65 18.16 -14.83
C ALA A 403 25.84 18.06 -13.87
N ILE A 404 26.50 19.18 -13.55
CA ILE A 404 27.61 19.25 -12.59
C ILE A 404 27.15 18.89 -11.17
N GLU A 405 26.11 19.54 -10.66
CA GLU A 405 25.56 19.26 -9.30
C GLU A 405 25.22 17.78 -9.11
N ARG A 406 24.66 17.16 -10.16
CA ARG A 406 24.22 15.76 -10.14
C ARG A 406 25.32 14.76 -10.50
N GLY A 407 26.50 15.22 -10.91
CA GLY A 407 27.66 14.36 -11.19
C GLY A 407 27.62 13.66 -12.55
N HIS A 408 26.95 14.22 -13.54
CA HIS A 408 26.80 13.57 -14.86
C HIS A 408 27.93 13.93 -15.81
N LEU A 409 29.13 13.41 -15.56
CA LEU A 409 30.37 13.78 -16.27
C LEU A 409 30.27 13.72 -17.81
N ASN A 410 29.67 12.66 -18.36
CA ASN A 410 29.56 12.52 -19.81
C ASN A 410 28.67 13.58 -20.46
N ILE A 411 27.67 14.08 -19.71
CA ILE A 411 26.82 15.19 -20.16
C ILE A 411 27.61 16.49 -20.09
N VAL A 412 28.34 16.74 -18.99
CA VAL A 412 29.22 17.91 -18.85
C VAL A 412 30.20 18.02 -20.01
N LYS A 413 30.93 16.93 -20.32
CA LYS A 413 31.86 16.88 -21.47
C LYS A 413 31.17 17.18 -22.80
N TYR A 414 29.96 16.66 -23.00
CA TYR A 414 29.22 16.88 -24.24
C TYR A 414 28.69 18.31 -24.36
N LEU A 415 28.14 18.88 -23.28
CA LEU A 415 27.64 20.27 -23.25
C LEU A 415 28.77 21.25 -23.57
N ILE A 416 29.93 21.10 -22.92
CA ILE A 416 31.10 21.96 -23.18
C ILE A 416 31.58 21.80 -24.62
N LYS A 417 31.70 20.56 -25.11
CA LYS A 417 32.05 20.31 -26.53
C LYS A 417 31.06 20.94 -27.50
N SER A 418 29.80 21.08 -27.10
CA SER A 418 28.72 21.65 -27.92
C SER A 418 28.62 23.17 -27.80
N GLY A 419 29.50 23.82 -27.02
CA GLY A 419 29.58 25.28 -26.91
C GLY A 419 29.09 25.87 -25.58
N ALA A 420 28.71 25.04 -24.59
CA ALA A 420 28.38 25.54 -23.25
C ALA A 420 29.59 26.24 -22.63
N ASP A 421 29.41 27.45 -22.12
CA ASP A 421 30.48 28.19 -21.47
C ASP A 421 30.62 27.75 -20.01
N ILE A 422 31.70 27.02 -19.74
CA ILE A 422 32.05 26.57 -18.39
C ILE A 422 32.31 27.73 -17.42
N ASN A 423 32.61 28.92 -17.95
CA ASN A 423 32.94 30.15 -17.21
C ASN A 423 31.86 31.22 -17.27
N ALA A 424 30.63 30.93 -17.75
CA ALA A 424 29.57 31.93 -17.90
C ALA A 424 29.27 32.71 -16.60
N TYR A 425 29.66 32.16 -15.44
CA TYR A 425 29.59 32.80 -14.13
C TYR A 425 30.91 32.75 -13.34
N GLY A 426 32.06 32.76 -14.03
CA GLY A 426 33.37 32.51 -13.41
C GLY A 426 33.47 31.10 -12.82
N ASP A 427 34.10 30.93 -11.64
CA ASP A 427 34.32 29.61 -11.04
C ASP A 427 33.05 28.92 -10.52
N ILE A 428 31.82 29.40 -10.75
CA ILE A 428 30.60 28.79 -10.14
C ILE A 428 30.46 27.32 -10.51
N ALA A 429 30.72 26.94 -11.76
CA ALA A 429 30.67 25.55 -12.21
C ALA A 429 31.69 24.68 -11.46
N LEU A 430 32.93 25.18 -11.32
CA LEU A 430 33.99 24.54 -10.54
C LEU A 430 33.63 24.45 -9.04
N ASN A 431 33.12 25.53 -8.46
CA ASN A 431 32.71 25.59 -7.06
C ASN A 431 31.58 24.60 -6.78
N HIS A 432 30.54 24.54 -7.63
CA HIS A 432 29.50 23.52 -7.50
C HIS A 432 30.05 22.10 -7.59
N ALA A 433 31.04 21.84 -8.46
CA ALA A 433 31.69 20.54 -8.53
C ALA A 433 32.45 20.23 -7.22
N ILE A 434 33.19 21.20 -6.66
CA ILE A 434 33.92 21.05 -5.39
C ILE A 434 32.96 20.87 -4.20
N ASP A 435 31.93 21.72 -4.09
CA ASP A 435 30.93 21.70 -3.01
C ASP A 435 30.10 20.40 -3.01
N ASN A 436 29.88 19.81 -4.19
CA ASN A 436 29.19 18.52 -4.34
C ASN A 436 30.16 17.33 -4.41
N TYR A 437 31.46 17.54 -4.22
CA TYR A 437 32.49 16.49 -4.17
C TYR A 437 32.59 15.66 -5.46
N ARG A 438 32.45 16.31 -6.61
CA ARG A 438 32.54 15.71 -7.95
C ARG A 438 33.96 15.84 -8.49
N TRP A 439 34.90 15.11 -7.89
CA TRP A 439 36.34 15.21 -8.22
C TRP A 439 36.68 14.74 -9.64
N ASP A 440 35.88 13.84 -10.21
CA ASP A 440 35.94 13.40 -11.61
C ASP A 440 35.62 14.55 -12.58
N ILE A 441 34.62 15.36 -12.22
CA ILE A 441 34.28 16.59 -12.93
C ILE A 441 35.39 17.62 -12.74
N VAL A 442 35.83 17.91 -11.50
CA VAL A 442 36.94 18.85 -11.22
C VAL A 442 38.21 18.48 -12.00
N THR A 443 38.54 17.18 -12.10
CA THR A 443 39.68 16.70 -12.92
C THR A 443 39.50 17.04 -14.39
N SER A 444 38.27 16.94 -14.90
CA SER A 444 37.97 17.25 -16.29
C SER A 444 38.07 18.75 -16.60
N PHE A 445 37.93 19.65 -15.61
CA PHE A 445 38.19 21.08 -15.79
C PHE A 445 39.61 21.36 -16.30
N LEU A 446 40.59 20.51 -15.95
CA LEU A 446 41.97 20.64 -16.45
C LEU A 446 42.10 20.41 -17.97
N GLN A 447 41.13 19.74 -18.58
CA GLN A 447 41.15 19.35 -20.00
C GLN A 447 40.47 20.36 -20.91
N PHE A 448 39.69 21.31 -20.36
CA PHE A 448 38.96 22.29 -21.15
C PHE A 448 39.83 23.53 -21.43
N GLU A 449 39.68 24.16 -22.59
CA GLU A 449 40.39 25.40 -22.94
C GLU A 449 39.72 26.60 -22.26
N ASP A 450 39.95 26.77 -20.97
CA ASP A 450 39.57 27.96 -20.20
C ASP A 450 40.80 28.80 -19.78
N GLY A 451 40.55 30.07 -19.49
CA GLY A 451 41.55 31.01 -18.97
C GLY A 451 42.22 30.49 -17.69
N ASN A 452 43.48 30.84 -17.48
CA ASN A 452 44.40 30.18 -16.53
C ASN A 452 43.87 30.03 -15.08
N HIS A 453 42.99 30.93 -14.62
CA HIS A 453 42.55 31.01 -13.23
C HIS A 453 41.68 29.84 -12.74
N SER A 454 40.71 29.36 -13.52
CA SER A 454 39.84 28.22 -13.14
C SER A 454 40.62 26.91 -13.05
N LYS A 455 41.57 26.72 -13.98
CA LYS A 455 42.53 25.60 -13.96
C LYS A 455 43.37 25.59 -12.70
N ASP A 456 43.93 26.73 -12.32
CA ASP A 456 44.81 26.80 -11.15
C ASP A 456 44.02 26.55 -9.85
N HIS A 457 42.79 27.05 -9.72
CA HIS A 457 41.89 26.70 -8.62
C HIS A 457 41.52 25.21 -8.62
N ALA A 458 41.28 24.61 -9.79
CA ALA A 458 40.99 23.17 -9.92
C ALA A 458 42.21 22.32 -9.53
N LYS A 459 43.41 22.66 -9.99
CA LYS A 459 44.68 22.00 -9.60
C LYS A 459 44.90 22.12 -8.09
N LEU A 460 44.70 23.30 -7.52
CA LEU A 460 44.83 23.53 -6.09
C LEU A 460 43.87 22.64 -5.30
N ALA A 461 42.58 22.65 -5.65
CA ALA A 461 41.58 21.83 -4.98
C ALA A 461 41.87 20.32 -5.12
N LEU A 462 42.33 19.86 -6.30
CA LEU A 462 42.74 18.48 -6.52
C LEU A 462 43.98 18.10 -5.72
N SER A 463 44.95 19.01 -5.57
CA SER A 463 46.15 18.79 -4.76
C SER A 463 45.80 18.68 -3.28
N CYS A 464 44.86 19.51 -2.79
CA CYS A 464 44.30 19.39 -1.45
C CYS A 464 43.49 18.10 -1.27
N TYR A 465 42.81 17.60 -2.30
CA TYR A 465 42.09 16.33 -2.25
C TYR A 465 43.05 15.14 -2.23
N SER A 466 44.05 15.13 -3.11
CA SER A 466 45.00 14.02 -3.29
C SER A 466 46.09 13.96 -2.20
N GLY A 467 46.36 15.07 -1.52
CA GLY A 467 47.42 15.16 -0.52
C GLY A 467 48.79 15.55 -1.07
N SER A 468 48.84 16.15 -2.27
CA SER A 468 50.10 16.54 -2.91
C SER A 468 50.60 17.90 -2.44
N LEU A 469 51.43 17.91 -1.40
CA LEU A 469 52.03 19.15 -0.87
C LEU A 469 52.99 19.82 -1.87
N ASP A 470 53.74 19.04 -2.64
CA ASP A 470 54.70 19.57 -3.60
C ASP A 470 54.01 20.31 -4.76
N ASP A 471 52.84 19.83 -5.19
CA ASP A 471 52.02 20.54 -6.19
C ASP A 471 51.50 21.88 -5.62
N ILE A 472 51.05 21.91 -4.37
CA ILE A 472 50.59 23.14 -3.71
C ILE A 472 51.72 24.16 -3.59
N LYS A 473 52.92 23.70 -3.19
CA LYS A 473 54.13 24.56 -3.14
C LYS A 473 54.47 25.13 -4.51
N THR A 474 54.38 24.31 -5.55
CA THR A 474 54.65 24.71 -6.93
C THR A 474 53.63 25.73 -7.42
N LEU A 475 52.34 25.51 -7.15
CA LEU A 475 51.26 26.45 -7.47
C LEU A 475 51.46 27.80 -6.75
N ASN A 476 51.80 27.77 -5.47
CA ASN A 476 52.09 28.97 -4.69
C ASN A 476 53.31 29.74 -5.26
N HIS A 477 54.41 29.04 -5.57
CA HIS A 477 55.59 29.66 -6.21
C HIS A 477 55.27 30.31 -7.56
N ASN A 478 54.31 29.74 -8.30
CA ASN A 478 53.84 30.27 -9.58
C ASN A 478 52.81 31.41 -9.43
N GLY A 479 52.54 31.88 -8.21
CA GLY A 479 51.65 33.01 -7.93
C GLY A 479 50.15 32.67 -7.93
N VAL A 480 49.79 31.38 -7.82
CA VAL A 480 48.38 30.98 -7.65
C VAL A 480 47.89 31.42 -6.29
N ASN A 481 46.72 32.09 -6.24
CA ASN A 481 46.11 32.52 -4.99
C ASN A 481 45.59 31.32 -4.19
N ILE A 482 46.40 30.83 -3.25
CA ILE A 482 46.07 29.69 -2.38
C ILE A 482 44.98 30.01 -1.33
N HIS A 483 44.63 31.29 -1.14
CA HIS A 483 43.60 31.78 -0.22
C HIS A 483 42.24 32.05 -0.89
N ALA A 484 42.11 31.69 -2.16
CA ALA A 484 40.89 31.92 -2.92
C ALA A 484 39.65 31.29 -2.24
N LYS A 485 38.49 31.94 -2.44
CA LYS A 485 37.18 31.50 -1.95
C LYS A 485 37.12 31.30 -0.43
N ASN A 486 37.71 32.22 0.33
CA ASN A 486 37.72 32.20 1.79
C ASN A 486 38.45 30.94 2.30
N ASP A 487 39.72 30.79 1.89
CA ASP A 487 40.61 29.67 2.27
C ASP A 487 40.01 28.27 2.04
N LEU A 488 39.42 28.06 0.86
CA LEU A 488 38.85 26.77 0.48
C LEU A 488 39.89 25.65 0.46
N ALA A 489 41.11 25.94 0.00
CA ALA A 489 42.22 24.97 -0.01
C ALA A 489 42.53 24.45 1.39
N PHE A 490 42.53 25.35 2.39
CA PHE A 490 42.73 24.99 3.79
C PHE A 490 41.57 24.14 4.32
N GLN A 491 40.33 24.54 4.06
CA GLN A 491 39.14 23.75 4.42
C GLN A 491 39.18 22.33 3.82
N LEU A 492 39.61 22.19 2.56
CA LEU A 492 39.75 20.89 1.89
C LEU A 492 40.87 20.06 2.53
N ALA A 493 42.02 20.65 2.85
CA ALA A 493 43.12 19.97 3.52
C ALA A 493 42.69 19.42 4.89
N CYS A 494 42.00 20.24 5.69
CA CYS A 494 41.43 19.82 6.98
C CYS A 494 40.42 18.67 6.81
N LYS A 495 39.57 18.76 5.79
CA LYS A 495 38.53 17.76 5.51
C LYS A 495 39.06 16.41 5.02
N TYR A 496 40.15 16.40 4.26
CA TYR A 496 40.73 15.18 3.68
C TYR A 496 41.93 14.64 4.47
N LYS A 497 42.14 15.12 5.71
CA LYS A 497 43.13 14.64 6.67
C LYS A 497 44.59 14.91 6.27
N HIS A 498 44.86 16.00 5.53
CA HIS A 498 46.21 16.34 5.08
C HIS A 498 46.83 17.42 5.97
N LEU A 499 47.36 17.01 7.13
CA LEU A 499 47.90 17.93 8.15
C LEU A 499 49.09 18.76 7.65
N ASN A 500 49.99 18.14 6.90
CA ASN A 500 51.13 18.83 6.28
C ASN A 500 50.71 19.94 5.30
N ILE A 501 49.61 19.75 4.58
CA ILE A 501 49.04 20.77 3.70
C ILE A 501 48.39 21.88 4.52
N ALA A 502 47.59 21.53 5.54
CA ALA A 502 46.98 22.51 6.42
C ALA A 502 48.04 23.41 7.09
N GLN A 503 49.12 22.80 7.59
CA GLN A 503 50.29 23.51 8.14
C GLN A 503 50.91 24.47 7.13
N TYR A 504 51.23 23.98 5.94
CA TYR A 504 51.81 24.82 4.89
C TYR A 504 50.91 26.00 4.52
N LEU A 505 49.59 25.80 4.43
CA LEU A 505 48.66 26.87 4.08
C LEU A 505 48.58 27.95 5.17
N ILE A 506 48.57 27.56 6.45
CA ILE A 506 48.63 28.50 7.59
C ILE A 506 49.98 29.25 7.61
N ASP A 507 51.10 28.55 7.44
CA ASP A 507 52.44 29.16 7.38
C ASP A 507 52.57 30.18 6.23
N ASN A 508 51.72 30.06 5.20
CA ASN A 508 51.66 30.97 4.06
C ASN A 508 50.48 31.97 4.15
N GLY A 509 49.85 32.13 5.31
CA GLY A 509 48.89 33.21 5.58
C GLY A 509 47.42 32.87 5.37
N ALA A 510 47.03 31.58 5.37
CA ALA A 510 45.61 31.21 5.33
C ALA A 510 44.88 31.66 6.60
N ASP A 511 43.66 32.18 6.44
CA ASP A 511 42.83 32.57 7.57
C ASP A 511 42.23 31.31 8.23
N ILE A 512 42.72 30.99 9.43
CA ILE A 512 42.22 29.87 10.23
C ILE A 512 40.74 30.04 10.60
N HIS A 513 40.26 31.29 10.70
CA HIS A 513 38.89 31.66 11.07
C HIS A 513 37.92 31.74 9.89
N ALA A 514 38.39 31.39 8.68
CA ALA A 514 37.59 31.44 7.47
C ALA A 514 36.24 30.71 7.62
N LYS A 515 35.16 31.38 7.18
CA LYS A 515 33.76 30.95 7.33
C LYS A 515 33.37 30.62 8.78
N ASN A 516 33.82 31.44 9.73
CA ASN A 516 33.47 31.28 11.15
C ASN A 516 33.93 29.91 11.66
N ASP A 517 35.23 29.61 11.50
CA ASP A 517 35.90 28.39 11.98
C ASP A 517 35.35 27.07 11.43
N TYR A 518 34.83 27.10 10.18
CA TYR A 518 34.21 25.94 9.54
C TYR A 518 35.15 24.73 9.37
N SER A 519 36.46 24.98 9.29
CA SER A 519 37.51 23.94 9.20
C SER A 519 37.51 23.00 10.41
N LEU A 520 37.28 23.53 11.62
CA LEU A 520 37.14 22.73 12.85
C LEU A 520 35.93 21.79 12.75
N ARG A 521 34.75 22.34 12.41
CA ARG A 521 33.50 21.57 12.25
C ARG A 521 33.66 20.43 11.23
N LEU A 522 34.32 20.70 10.10
CA LEU A 522 34.61 19.69 9.07
C LEU A 522 35.52 18.57 9.61
N ALA A 523 36.62 18.92 10.28
CA ALA A 523 37.56 17.95 10.83
C ALA A 523 36.90 17.10 11.93
N CYS A 524 36.07 17.71 12.79
CA CYS A 524 35.26 17.04 13.80
C CYS A 524 34.26 16.06 13.19
N ALA A 525 33.50 16.47 12.17
CA ALA A 525 32.54 15.60 11.48
C ALA A 525 33.19 14.40 10.78
N ARG A 526 34.44 14.56 10.32
CA ARG A 526 35.19 13.52 9.59
C ARG A 526 36.09 12.64 10.46
N GLY A 527 36.23 12.97 11.75
CA GLY A 527 37.04 12.15 12.66
C GLY A 527 38.55 12.39 12.53
N HIS A 528 38.98 13.59 12.17
CA HIS A 528 40.40 13.91 11.92
C HIS A 528 41.06 14.55 13.14
N LEU A 529 41.34 13.72 14.17
CA LEU A 529 41.87 14.20 15.46
C LEU A 529 43.14 15.04 15.34
N ASP A 530 44.13 14.62 14.53
CA ASP A 530 45.41 15.35 14.42
C ASP A 530 45.22 16.75 13.80
N ILE A 531 44.25 16.90 12.90
CA ILE A 531 43.85 18.21 12.37
C ILE A 531 43.17 19.03 13.46
N VAL A 532 42.23 18.45 14.21
CA VAL A 532 41.54 19.15 15.30
C VAL A 532 42.53 19.69 16.33
N LYS A 533 43.51 18.87 16.74
CA LYS A 533 44.59 19.28 17.65
C LYS A 533 45.36 20.47 17.10
N TYR A 534 45.84 20.35 15.87
CA TYR A 534 46.57 21.42 15.20
C TYR A 534 45.77 22.73 15.11
N LEU A 535 44.49 22.66 14.76
CA LEU A 535 43.63 23.85 14.65
C LEU A 535 43.48 24.56 16.00
N ILE A 536 43.23 23.81 17.08
CA ILE A 536 43.09 24.36 18.43
C ILE A 536 44.41 24.95 18.95
N GLU A 537 45.52 24.26 18.72
CA GLU A 537 46.87 24.77 19.06
C GLU A 537 47.21 26.08 18.33
N ASN A 538 46.58 26.36 17.18
CA ASN A 538 46.76 27.58 16.40
C ASN A 538 45.64 28.63 16.63
N GLY A 539 44.86 28.47 17.70
CA GLY A 539 43.94 29.51 18.17
C GLY A 539 42.59 29.59 17.47
N ILE A 540 42.14 28.52 16.79
CA ILE A 540 40.78 28.45 16.25
C ILE A 540 39.73 28.60 17.37
N ASP A 541 38.59 29.25 17.10
CA ASP A 541 37.53 29.38 18.11
C ASP A 541 36.70 28.09 18.20
N ILE A 542 36.78 27.42 19.36
CA ILE A 542 36.01 26.22 19.66
C ILE A 542 34.51 26.53 19.78
N HIS A 543 34.16 27.75 20.19
CA HIS A 543 32.79 28.19 20.50
C HIS A 543 32.00 28.68 19.27
N ALA A 544 32.63 28.69 18.09
CA ALA A 544 31.99 29.11 16.86
C ALA A 544 30.70 28.32 16.57
N GLU A 545 29.61 29.05 16.27
CA GLU A 545 28.25 28.51 16.06
C GLU A 545 27.71 27.71 17.27
N ASN A 546 28.00 28.17 18.49
CA ASN A 546 27.49 27.56 19.73
C ASN A 546 27.99 26.11 19.85
N ASP A 547 29.32 25.97 19.82
CA ASP A 547 30.10 24.73 19.94
C ASP A 547 29.62 23.61 18.98
N ASP A 548 29.26 23.96 17.74
CA ASP A 548 28.82 22.97 16.74
C ASP A 548 29.91 21.92 16.43
N SER A 549 31.18 22.24 16.69
CA SER A 549 32.30 21.29 16.59
C SER A 549 32.09 20.06 17.49
N LEU A 550 31.69 20.27 18.75
CA LEU A 550 31.35 19.22 19.72
C LEU A 550 30.13 18.43 19.25
N ARG A 551 29.07 19.12 18.81
CA ARG A 551 27.86 18.49 18.26
C ARG A 551 28.17 17.62 17.03
N MET A 552 28.99 18.08 16.10
CA MET A 552 29.38 17.32 14.91
C MET A 552 30.20 16.08 15.27
N ALA A 553 31.14 16.18 16.21
CA ALA A 553 31.89 15.03 16.70
C ALA A 553 30.97 13.99 17.37
N SER A 554 30.06 14.45 18.23
CA SER A 554 29.06 13.61 18.91
C SER A 554 28.10 12.94 17.92
N LYS A 555 27.59 13.68 16.93
CA LYS A 555 26.69 13.17 15.88
C LYS A 555 27.28 12.03 15.07
N TRP A 556 28.54 12.16 14.69
CA TRP A 556 29.22 11.21 13.81
C TRP A 556 30.02 10.13 14.55
N GLY A 557 30.02 10.15 15.89
CA GLY A 557 30.56 9.05 16.71
C GLY A 557 32.05 9.14 17.00
N HIS A 558 32.65 10.33 16.98
CA HIS A 558 34.10 10.51 17.12
C HIS A 558 34.52 10.79 18.58
N LEU A 559 34.45 9.78 19.44
CA LEU A 559 34.71 9.91 20.89
C LEU A 559 36.03 10.62 21.24
N ASN A 560 37.15 10.28 20.58
CA ASN A 560 38.44 10.90 20.90
C ASN A 560 38.48 12.40 20.59
N ILE A 561 37.68 12.86 19.62
CA ILE A 561 37.53 14.30 19.33
C ILE A 561 36.64 14.95 20.38
N VAL A 562 35.52 14.31 20.77
CA VAL A 562 34.67 14.79 21.86
C VAL A 562 35.48 15.01 23.14
N LYS A 563 36.31 14.04 23.53
CA LYS A 563 37.21 14.15 24.69
C LYS A 563 38.15 15.35 24.56
N TYR A 564 38.85 15.45 23.43
CA TYR A 564 39.81 16.52 23.21
C TYR A 564 39.17 17.91 23.19
N LEU A 565 37.99 18.06 22.61
CA LEU A 565 37.25 19.34 22.60
C LEU A 565 36.87 19.78 24.03
N ILE A 566 36.34 18.87 24.83
CA ILE A 566 35.96 19.14 26.23
C ILE A 566 37.20 19.47 27.08
N GLU A 567 38.29 18.71 26.92
CA GLU A 567 39.57 18.99 27.58
C GLU A 567 40.15 20.38 27.23
N ASN A 568 39.78 20.95 26.08
CA ASN A 568 40.19 22.29 25.62
C ASN A 568 39.10 23.36 25.79
N GLY A 569 38.07 23.08 26.61
CA GLY A 569 37.10 24.09 27.04
C GLY A 569 35.84 24.22 26.20
N ALA A 570 35.52 23.27 25.30
CA ALA A 570 34.22 23.24 24.65
C ALA A 570 33.07 23.20 25.68
N ASP A 571 32.04 24.02 25.47
CA ASP A 571 30.88 24.08 26.33
C ASP A 571 29.95 22.89 26.06
N ILE A 572 29.85 21.99 27.03
CA ILE A 572 28.98 20.81 26.96
C ILE A 572 27.49 21.22 26.88
N HIS A 573 27.13 22.36 27.47
CA HIS A 573 25.76 22.86 27.55
C HIS A 573 25.31 23.66 26.32
N ALA A 574 26.21 23.86 25.36
CA ALA A 574 25.92 24.59 24.14
C ALA A 574 24.69 24.02 23.41
N ALA A 575 23.84 24.94 22.94
CA ALA A 575 22.56 24.64 22.30
C ALA A 575 21.62 23.72 23.12
N ASN A 576 21.61 23.85 24.45
CA ASN A 576 20.86 23.00 25.37
C ASN A 576 21.26 21.52 25.23
N ASP A 577 22.55 21.25 25.45
CA ASP A 577 23.14 19.90 25.47
C ASP A 577 22.84 19.10 24.19
N ASP A 578 22.82 19.77 23.03
CA ASP A 578 22.47 19.14 21.75
C ASP A 578 23.47 18.04 21.34
N SER A 579 24.69 18.12 21.85
CA SER A 579 25.73 17.10 21.70
C SER A 579 25.30 15.76 22.32
N LEU A 580 24.72 15.78 23.53
CA LEU A 580 24.14 14.61 24.20
C LEU A 580 22.94 14.08 23.41
N ARG A 581 22.02 14.97 23.00
CA ARG A 581 20.81 14.59 22.27
C ARG A 581 21.11 13.92 20.92
N GLU A 582 22.05 14.45 20.14
CA GLU A 582 22.41 13.85 18.85
C GLU A 582 23.23 12.55 19.03
N ALA A 583 24.06 12.42 20.07
CA ALA A 583 24.69 11.14 20.43
C ALA A 583 23.65 10.07 20.80
N CYS A 584 22.64 10.45 21.60
CA CYS A 584 21.50 9.60 21.95
C CYS A 584 20.73 9.15 20.71
N LYS A 585 20.37 10.07 19.82
CA LYS A 585 19.64 9.80 18.56
C LYS A 585 20.38 8.84 17.63
N ARG A 586 21.71 8.93 17.59
CA ARG A 586 22.58 8.18 16.65
C ARG A 586 23.12 6.87 17.22
N GLY A 587 22.94 6.64 18.52
CA GLY A 587 23.30 5.36 19.14
C GLY A 587 24.72 5.29 19.68
N HIS A 588 25.39 6.43 19.92
CA HIS A 588 26.78 6.47 20.36
C HIS A 588 26.91 6.41 21.89
N LEU A 589 26.69 5.22 22.47
CA LEU A 589 26.66 5.02 23.93
C LEU A 589 27.93 5.54 24.64
N ASP A 590 29.12 5.29 24.09
CA ASP A 590 30.37 5.71 24.75
C ASP A 590 30.52 7.23 24.82
N ILE A 591 29.94 7.95 23.85
CA ILE A 591 29.88 9.42 23.86
C ILE A 591 28.85 9.89 24.89
N VAL A 592 27.67 9.26 24.93
CA VAL A 592 26.63 9.57 25.93
C VAL A 592 27.19 9.43 27.35
N LYS A 593 27.88 8.32 27.63
CA LYS A 593 28.55 8.09 28.93
C LYS A 593 29.53 9.19 29.26
N TYR A 594 30.45 9.47 28.33
CA TYR A 594 31.48 10.47 28.54
C TYR A 594 30.90 11.88 28.76
N LEU A 595 29.87 12.28 28.00
CA LEU A 595 29.22 13.59 28.15
C LEU A 595 28.55 13.73 29.53
N ILE A 596 27.82 12.71 29.99
CA ILE A 596 27.16 12.70 31.31
C ILE A 596 28.21 12.69 32.44
N GLU A 597 29.27 11.89 32.32
CA GLU A 597 30.39 11.87 33.28
C GLU A 597 31.10 13.23 33.40
N ASN A 598 31.04 14.08 32.37
CA ASN A 598 31.61 15.44 32.36
C ASN A 598 30.56 16.54 32.59
N GLY A 599 29.35 16.18 33.05
CA GLY A 599 28.36 17.14 33.52
C GLY A 599 27.30 17.58 32.51
N ALA A 600 27.13 16.88 31.38
CA ALA A 600 26.00 17.13 30.48
C ALA A 600 24.65 17.01 31.23
N ASP A 601 23.76 17.97 31.01
CA ASP A 601 22.45 18.01 31.64
C ASP A 601 21.47 17.06 30.92
N ILE A 602 21.18 15.94 31.57
CA ILE A 602 20.19 14.95 31.10
C ILE A 602 18.80 15.58 30.97
N HIS A 603 18.48 16.58 31.80
CA HIS A 603 17.18 17.22 31.89
C HIS A 603 16.96 18.36 30.90
N ALA A 604 17.98 18.68 30.10
CA ALA A 604 17.89 19.69 29.07
C ALA A 604 16.69 19.42 28.13
N VAL A 605 15.88 20.46 27.93
CA VAL A 605 14.67 20.41 27.08
C VAL A 605 13.69 19.30 27.52
N ASN A 606 13.46 19.15 28.83
CA ASN A 606 12.51 18.18 29.41
C ASN A 606 12.87 16.75 28.97
N ASP A 607 14.09 16.35 29.32
CA ASP A 607 14.72 15.05 29.06
C ASP A 607 14.58 14.59 27.59
N ASP A 608 14.77 15.52 26.64
CA ASP A 608 14.69 15.21 25.20
C ASP A 608 15.75 14.17 24.78
N SER A 609 16.86 14.06 25.52
CA SER A 609 17.88 13.03 25.34
C SER A 609 17.30 11.60 25.39
N LEU A 610 16.38 11.35 26.34
CA LEU A 610 15.66 10.09 26.48
C LEU A 610 14.76 9.86 25.24
N ARG A 611 14.00 10.87 24.82
CA ARG A 611 13.11 10.82 23.65
C ARG A 611 13.86 10.59 22.34
N GLU A 612 15.03 11.20 22.17
CA GLU A 612 15.87 11.01 20.99
C GLU A 612 16.47 9.60 20.93
N ALA A 613 16.91 9.04 22.07
CA ALA A 613 17.33 7.63 22.15
C ALA A 613 16.21 6.67 21.71
N PHE A 614 14.95 6.97 22.05
CA PHE A 614 13.77 6.24 21.58
C PHE A 614 13.54 6.35 20.07
N LYS A 615 13.63 7.57 19.52
CA LYS A 615 13.49 7.78 18.07
C LYS A 615 14.53 6.99 17.28
N GLY A 616 15.75 6.86 17.83
CA GLY A 616 16.83 6.04 17.28
C GLY A 616 16.70 4.54 17.55
N GLY A 617 15.91 4.12 18.55
CA GLY A 617 15.72 2.72 18.93
C GLY A 617 16.85 2.13 19.79
N HIS A 618 17.56 2.97 20.54
CA HIS A 618 18.79 2.59 21.26
C HIS A 618 18.53 2.24 22.74
N LEU A 619 18.09 1.00 23.01
CA LEU A 619 17.71 0.55 24.36
C LEU A 619 18.82 0.67 25.41
N ASN A 620 20.08 0.39 25.04
CA ASN A 620 21.23 0.52 25.94
C ASN A 620 21.44 1.97 26.41
N ILE A 621 21.17 2.95 25.56
CA ILE A 621 21.22 4.37 25.91
C ILE A 621 20.05 4.73 26.81
N VAL A 622 18.84 4.27 26.48
CA VAL A 622 17.64 4.48 27.32
C VAL A 622 17.85 3.99 28.75
N LYS A 623 18.39 2.76 28.93
CA LYS A 623 18.72 2.21 30.25
C LYS A 623 19.73 3.09 30.98
N TYR A 624 20.81 3.47 30.31
CA TYR A 624 21.86 4.28 30.90
C TYR A 624 21.36 5.67 31.32
N LEU A 625 20.51 6.32 30.53
CA LEU A 625 19.93 7.62 30.88
C LEU A 625 19.06 7.53 32.15
N ILE A 626 18.21 6.50 32.25
CA ILE A 626 17.36 6.27 33.43
C ILE A 626 18.20 5.94 34.66
N GLU A 627 19.23 5.10 34.52
CA GLU A 627 20.18 4.80 35.60
C GLU A 627 20.92 6.05 36.12
N ASN A 628 21.07 7.08 35.28
CA ASN A 628 21.69 8.36 35.62
C ASN A 628 20.67 9.47 35.94
N GLY A 629 19.41 9.11 36.20
CA GLY A 629 18.42 10.04 36.75
C GLY A 629 17.51 10.73 35.74
N ALA A 630 17.49 10.32 34.46
CA ALA A 630 16.48 10.82 33.53
C ALA A 630 15.06 10.59 34.06
N ASP A 631 14.24 11.64 34.03
CA ASP A 631 12.83 11.58 34.42
C ASP A 631 12.05 10.74 33.40
N ILE A 632 11.59 9.59 33.86
CA ILE A 632 10.79 8.67 33.06
C ILE A 632 9.44 9.29 32.62
N HIS A 633 8.95 10.26 33.40
CA HIS A 633 7.69 10.98 33.17
C HIS A 633 7.84 12.23 32.32
N ALA A 634 9.06 12.55 31.88
CA ALA A 634 9.34 13.72 31.07
C ALA A 634 8.44 13.78 29.82
N ALA A 635 8.04 15.01 29.48
CA ALA A 635 7.04 15.29 28.45
C ALA A 635 5.74 14.48 28.61
N ASN A 636 5.31 14.25 29.86
CA ASN A 636 4.11 13.48 30.22
C ASN A 636 4.19 12.05 29.66
N ASP A 637 5.22 11.27 29.99
CA ASP A 637 5.43 9.87 29.56
C ASP A 637 5.45 9.65 28.02
N ASP A 638 5.88 10.64 27.24
CA ASP A 638 5.85 10.52 25.77
C ASP A 638 6.77 9.42 25.24
N SER A 639 7.89 9.19 25.93
CA SER A 639 8.84 8.11 25.68
C SER A 639 8.18 6.73 25.74
N LEU A 640 7.39 6.44 26.79
CA LEU A 640 6.62 5.20 26.91
C LEU A 640 5.67 5.03 25.72
N ARG A 641 4.93 6.08 25.38
CA ARG A 641 3.96 6.03 24.26
C ARG A 641 4.60 5.89 22.89
N LEU A 642 5.78 6.46 22.69
CA LEU A 642 6.58 6.26 21.48
C LEU A 642 7.04 4.80 21.38
N ALA A 643 7.52 4.20 22.49
CA ALA A 643 7.89 2.80 22.56
C ALA A 643 6.70 1.87 22.19
N ILE A 644 5.52 2.16 22.76
CA ILE A 644 4.26 1.45 22.46
C ILE A 644 3.91 1.58 20.97
N THR A 645 3.94 2.79 20.42
CA THR A 645 3.61 3.03 19.00
C THR A 645 4.54 2.26 18.07
N ARG A 646 5.83 2.20 18.40
CA ARG A 646 6.85 1.47 17.63
C ARG A 646 6.82 -0.04 17.84
N GLY A 647 6.18 -0.52 18.90
CA GLY A 647 6.05 -1.94 19.20
C GLY A 647 7.26 -2.52 19.95
N HIS A 648 8.01 -1.70 20.68
CA HIS A 648 9.22 -2.14 21.40
C HIS A 648 8.86 -2.65 22.80
N LEU A 649 8.33 -3.89 22.87
CA LEU A 649 7.86 -4.51 24.12
C LEU A 649 8.91 -4.49 25.23
N ASP A 650 10.17 -4.83 24.93
CA ASP A 650 11.23 -4.88 25.95
C ASP A 650 11.49 -3.52 26.61
N ILE A 651 11.30 -2.43 25.86
CA ILE A 651 11.46 -1.08 26.41
C ILE A 651 10.21 -0.67 27.21
N VAL A 652 9.02 -1.06 26.75
CA VAL A 652 7.78 -0.86 27.51
C VAL A 652 7.86 -1.58 28.86
N LYS A 653 8.34 -2.83 28.88
CA LYS A 653 8.57 -3.60 30.11
C LYS A 653 9.53 -2.86 31.04
N PHE A 654 10.69 -2.47 30.53
CA PHE A 654 11.67 -1.73 31.31
C PHE A 654 11.11 -0.42 31.88
N PHE A 655 10.27 0.30 31.14
CA PHE A 655 9.66 1.56 31.60
C PHE A 655 8.67 1.35 32.73
N ILE A 656 7.75 0.40 32.58
CA ILE A 656 6.78 0.07 33.62
C ILE A 656 7.50 -0.46 34.88
N GLU A 657 8.51 -1.31 34.72
CA GLU A 657 9.36 -1.79 35.82
C GLU A 657 10.16 -0.66 36.50
N SER A 658 10.48 0.41 35.76
CA SER A 658 11.20 1.60 36.26
C SER A 658 10.25 2.69 36.81
N GLY A 659 8.95 2.41 36.92
CA GLY A 659 7.98 3.31 37.57
C GLY A 659 7.18 4.22 36.64
N ALA A 660 7.22 4.03 35.32
CA ALA A 660 6.37 4.80 34.41
C ALA A 660 4.88 4.58 34.73
N ASP A 661 4.08 5.65 34.70
CA ASP A 661 2.66 5.57 35.03
C ASP A 661 1.87 4.94 33.88
N ILE A 662 1.34 3.74 34.10
CA ILE A 662 0.53 3.01 33.13
C ILE A 662 -0.79 3.74 32.81
N HIS A 663 -1.30 4.52 33.76
CA HIS A 663 -2.57 5.26 33.69
C HIS A 663 -2.44 6.67 33.12
N ALA A 664 -1.22 7.11 32.80
CA ALA A 664 -0.96 8.44 32.28
C ALA A 664 -1.85 8.79 31.07
N GLY A 665 -2.50 9.96 31.14
CA GLY A 665 -3.38 10.44 30.08
C GLY A 665 -4.64 9.60 29.88
N TYR A 666 -5.23 9.08 30.96
CA TYR A 666 -6.40 8.18 30.96
C TYR A 666 -6.11 6.91 30.15
N ASP A 667 -5.10 6.15 30.58
CA ASP A 667 -4.62 4.91 29.97
C ASP A 667 -4.33 5.05 28.46
N ASP A 668 -3.68 6.17 28.06
CA ASP A 668 -3.30 6.40 26.65
C ASP A 668 -2.37 5.30 26.13
N SER A 669 -1.60 4.67 27.03
CA SER A 669 -0.75 3.51 26.75
C SER A 669 -1.55 2.34 26.17
N LEU A 670 -2.60 1.88 26.87
CA LEU A 670 -3.47 0.79 26.40
C LEU A 670 -4.21 1.18 25.12
N ARG A 671 -4.72 2.42 25.05
CA ARG A 671 -5.40 2.96 23.88
C ARG A 671 -4.50 2.98 22.64
N LYS A 672 -3.25 3.45 22.76
CA LYS A 672 -2.27 3.45 21.65
C LYS A 672 -1.85 2.04 21.25
N ALA A 673 -1.61 1.16 22.21
CA ALA A 673 -1.28 -0.24 21.93
C ALA A 673 -2.41 -0.91 21.13
N SER A 674 -3.65 -0.70 21.54
CA SER A 674 -4.86 -1.24 20.89
C SER A 674 -5.07 -0.65 19.50
N LYS A 675 -4.96 0.68 19.34
CA LYS A 675 -5.06 1.38 18.04
C LYS A 675 -4.05 0.86 17.02
N TRP A 676 -2.79 0.63 17.46
CA TRP A 676 -1.72 0.16 16.59
C TRP A 676 -1.64 -1.36 16.47
N GLY A 677 -2.48 -2.11 17.17
CA GLY A 677 -2.55 -3.57 17.10
C GLY A 677 -1.34 -4.27 17.71
N ARG A 678 -0.72 -3.67 18.72
CA ARG A 678 0.45 -4.22 19.42
C ARG A 678 -0.01 -5.22 20.47
N LEU A 679 -0.49 -6.39 20.03
CA LEU A 679 -1.15 -7.37 20.91
C LEU A 679 -0.29 -7.75 22.12
N ASP A 680 1.00 -8.01 21.93
CA ASP A 680 1.88 -8.40 23.05
C ASP A 680 2.05 -7.28 24.09
N ILE A 681 1.97 -6.02 23.65
CA ILE A 681 1.98 -4.85 24.53
C ILE A 681 0.60 -4.67 25.19
N VAL A 682 -0.51 -4.88 24.47
CA VAL A 682 -1.86 -4.85 25.05
C VAL A 682 -1.97 -5.87 26.18
N LYS A 683 -1.52 -7.12 25.95
CA LYS A 683 -1.44 -8.18 26.95
C LYS A 683 -0.64 -7.74 28.16
N TYR A 684 0.60 -7.30 27.93
CA TYR A 684 1.48 -6.87 29.01
C TYR A 684 0.91 -5.71 29.83
N LEU A 685 0.29 -4.72 29.18
CA LEU A 685 -0.31 -3.58 29.88
C LEU A 685 -1.50 -4.00 30.75
N LEU A 686 -2.38 -4.88 30.24
CA LEU A 686 -3.50 -5.41 31.03
C LEU A 686 -3.02 -6.29 32.19
N ASP A 687 -2.00 -7.14 31.96
CA ASP A 687 -1.36 -7.95 33.02
C ASP A 687 -0.73 -7.08 34.13
N ASN A 688 -0.37 -5.83 33.82
CA ASN A 688 0.20 -4.86 34.76
C ASN A 688 -0.82 -3.79 35.22
N GLY A 689 -2.12 -4.05 35.06
CA GLY A 689 -3.18 -3.27 35.69
C GLY A 689 -3.69 -2.06 34.90
N ALA A 690 -3.39 -1.95 33.60
CA ALA A 690 -4.03 -0.93 32.76
C ALA A 690 -5.56 -1.03 32.81
N ASP A 691 -6.25 0.10 32.92
CA ASP A 691 -7.69 0.15 33.03
C ASP A 691 -8.35 -0.04 31.65
N ILE A 692 -8.98 -1.19 31.45
CA ILE A 692 -9.73 -1.51 30.24
C ILE A 692 -10.99 -0.64 30.05
N HIS A 693 -11.51 -0.07 31.14
CA HIS A 693 -12.71 0.77 31.17
C HIS A 693 -12.40 2.23 30.84
N ALA A 694 -11.13 2.62 30.79
CA ALA A 694 -10.70 4.00 30.60
C ALA A 694 -11.30 4.65 29.34
N GLY A 695 -11.79 5.88 29.53
CA GLY A 695 -12.47 6.63 28.47
C GLY A 695 -13.71 5.91 27.94
N ASN A 696 -14.40 5.15 28.79
CA ASN A 696 -15.57 4.34 28.45
C ASN A 696 -15.22 3.27 27.41
N TYR A 697 -14.15 2.49 27.58
CA TYR A 697 -13.70 1.45 26.62
C TYR A 697 -13.16 1.99 25.28
N ASP A 698 -12.49 3.14 25.28
CA ASP A 698 -11.95 3.74 24.04
C ASP A 698 -10.87 2.86 23.39
N SER A 699 -10.19 2.01 24.15
CA SER A 699 -9.23 1.02 23.63
C SER A 699 -9.88 0.07 22.61
N LEU A 700 -11.04 -0.49 22.95
CA LEU A 700 -11.85 -1.35 22.09
C LEU A 700 -12.32 -0.60 20.84
N ARG A 701 -12.96 0.58 21.01
CA ARG A 701 -13.41 1.41 19.89
C ARG A 701 -12.28 1.78 18.94
N LYS A 702 -11.11 2.16 19.45
CA LYS A 702 -9.94 2.50 18.61
C LYS A 702 -9.39 1.28 17.88
N ALA A 703 -9.40 0.09 18.48
CA ALA A 703 -9.04 -1.16 17.82
C ALA A 703 -10.03 -1.51 16.69
N CYS A 704 -11.35 -1.41 16.95
CA CYS A 704 -12.41 -1.61 15.96
C CYS A 704 -12.30 -0.63 14.80
N ARG A 705 -12.09 0.66 15.09
CA ARG A 705 -11.96 1.72 14.07
C ARG A 705 -10.81 1.47 13.09
N ILE A 706 -9.67 0.97 13.58
CA ILE A 706 -8.46 0.78 12.78
C ILE A 706 -8.40 -0.62 12.13
N GLY A 707 -9.19 -1.60 12.61
CA GLY A 707 -9.20 -2.94 12.05
C GLY A 707 -8.23 -3.90 12.74
N ARG A 708 -8.09 -3.81 14.07
CA ARG A 708 -7.15 -4.64 14.84
C ARG A 708 -7.84 -5.85 15.46
N LEU A 709 -8.27 -6.82 14.63
CA LEU A 709 -9.07 -7.98 15.07
C LEU A 709 -8.51 -8.69 16.30
N ASN A 710 -7.23 -9.04 16.32
CA ASN A 710 -6.65 -9.77 17.46
C ASN A 710 -6.67 -8.96 18.76
N ALA A 711 -6.52 -7.63 18.68
CA ALA A 711 -6.63 -6.76 19.85
C ALA A 711 -8.09 -6.63 20.30
N VAL A 712 -9.04 -6.54 19.34
CA VAL A 712 -10.49 -6.54 19.64
C VAL A 712 -10.89 -7.82 20.38
N LYS A 713 -10.53 -8.99 19.85
CA LYS A 713 -10.81 -10.29 20.48
C LYS A 713 -10.28 -10.34 21.92
N TYR A 714 -9.00 -10.00 22.08
CA TYR A 714 -8.37 -10.05 23.38
C TYR A 714 -8.97 -9.05 24.39
N LEU A 715 -9.34 -7.83 23.96
CA LEU A 715 -9.99 -6.85 24.84
C LEU A 715 -11.37 -7.34 25.30
N ILE A 716 -12.18 -7.92 24.42
CA ILE A 716 -13.50 -8.47 24.76
C ILE A 716 -13.37 -9.67 25.70
N GLU A 717 -12.45 -10.59 25.40
CA GLU A 717 -12.15 -11.74 26.27
C GLU A 717 -11.68 -11.32 27.68
N ASN A 718 -11.16 -10.10 27.84
CA ASN A 718 -10.70 -9.54 29.12
C ASN A 718 -11.67 -8.49 29.70
N GLY A 719 -12.94 -8.49 29.28
CA GLY A 719 -14.00 -7.73 29.94
C GLY A 719 -14.26 -6.32 29.40
N ALA A 720 -13.81 -5.98 28.18
CA ALA A 720 -14.27 -4.77 27.50
C ALA A 720 -15.76 -4.89 27.16
N ASP A 721 -16.57 -3.91 27.58
CA ASP A 721 -18.00 -3.89 27.31
C ASP A 721 -18.26 -3.50 25.85
N ILE A 722 -18.95 -4.38 25.14
CA ILE A 722 -19.30 -4.20 23.73
C ILE A 722 -20.40 -3.14 23.58
N HIS A 723 -21.28 -3.01 24.57
CA HIS A 723 -22.48 -2.16 24.55
C HIS A 723 -22.22 -0.69 24.90
N ALA A 724 -20.99 -0.37 25.29
CA ALA A 724 -20.58 0.98 25.63
C ALA A 724 -20.86 1.97 24.47
N GLU A 725 -21.52 3.09 24.80
CA GLU A 725 -21.94 4.13 23.85
C GLU A 725 -22.87 3.64 22.73
N ASN A 726 -23.86 2.80 23.08
CA ASN A 726 -24.80 2.20 22.13
C ASN A 726 -24.07 1.39 21.06
N ASP A 727 -23.22 0.47 21.50
CA ASP A 727 -22.44 -0.42 20.63
C ASP A 727 -21.57 0.35 19.61
N ASP A 728 -20.99 1.50 20.01
CA ASP A 728 -20.16 2.31 19.09
C ASP A 728 -18.97 1.51 18.55
N SER A 729 -18.52 0.47 19.26
CA SER A 729 -17.53 -0.49 18.76
C SER A 729 -17.94 -1.13 17.41
N LEU A 730 -19.22 -1.54 17.29
CA LEU A 730 -19.84 -2.07 16.07
C LEU A 730 -20.01 -0.96 15.03
N ILE A 731 -20.43 0.24 15.45
CA ILE A 731 -20.59 1.41 14.56
C ILE A 731 -19.24 1.80 13.92
N GLN A 732 -18.15 1.85 14.69
CA GLN A 732 -16.81 2.16 14.19
C GLN A 732 -16.32 1.08 13.22
N ALA A 733 -16.45 -0.21 13.56
CA ALA A 733 -16.07 -1.30 12.66
C ALA A 733 -16.84 -1.22 11.33
N SER A 734 -18.15 -0.95 11.41
CA SER A 734 -19.06 -0.81 10.27
C SER A 734 -18.73 0.40 9.41
N ARG A 735 -18.43 1.54 10.01
CA ARG A 735 -18.04 2.78 9.31
C ARG A 735 -16.73 2.60 8.53
N PHE A 736 -15.75 1.94 9.13
CA PHE A 736 -14.40 1.80 8.55
C PHE A 736 -14.21 0.56 7.69
N GLY A 737 -15.18 -0.36 7.65
CA GLY A 737 -15.22 -1.45 6.67
C GLY A 737 -14.55 -2.74 7.14
N HIS A 738 -14.50 -3.00 8.45
CA HIS A 738 -13.84 -4.19 9.02
C HIS A 738 -14.85 -5.30 9.27
N LEU A 739 -15.24 -6.02 8.21
CA LEU A 739 -16.30 -7.04 8.25
C LEU A 739 -15.99 -8.19 9.22
N ASP A 740 -14.73 -8.62 9.31
CA ASP A 740 -14.27 -9.65 10.24
C ASP A 740 -14.50 -9.24 11.71
N ILE A 741 -14.28 -7.97 12.03
CA ILE A 741 -14.58 -7.40 13.35
C ILE A 741 -16.09 -7.28 13.55
N VAL A 742 -16.84 -6.81 12.56
CA VAL A 742 -18.31 -6.72 12.65
C VAL A 742 -18.92 -8.09 12.95
N LYS A 743 -18.52 -9.15 12.24
CA LYS A 743 -18.97 -10.52 12.50
C LYS A 743 -18.64 -10.97 13.91
N TYR A 744 -17.40 -10.78 14.33
CA TYR A 744 -16.97 -11.15 15.67
C TYR A 744 -17.72 -10.38 16.78
N LEU A 745 -18.02 -9.09 16.58
CA LEU A 745 -18.78 -8.29 17.53
C LEU A 745 -20.22 -8.79 17.68
N ILE A 746 -20.90 -9.11 16.57
CA ILE A 746 -22.25 -9.71 16.62
C ILE A 746 -22.20 -11.10 17.28
N GLU A 747 -21.24 -11.95 16.90
CA GLU A 747 -21.03 -13.26 17.54
C GLU A 747 -20.76 -13.15 19.05
N SER A 748 -20.15 -12.04 19.47
CA SER A 748 -19.85 -11.73 20.88
C SER A 748 -21.00 -10.99 21.60
N GLY A 749 -22.14 -10.79 20.93
CA GLY A 749 -23.36 -10.26 21.53
C GLY A 749 -23.66 -8.78 21.26
N ALA A 750 -22.96 -8.10 20.35
CA ALA A 750 -23.28 -6.72 19.97
C ALA A 750 -24.73 -6.59 19.46
N ASP A 751 -25.44 -5.56 19.90
CA ASP A 751 -26.81 -5.28 19.46
C ASP A 751 -26.79 -4.62 18.07
N ILE A 752 -27.30 -5.35 17.08
CA ILE A 752 -27.43 -4.86 15.70
C ILE A 752 -28.39 -3.67 15.58
N HIS A 753 -29.37 -3.57 16.49
CA HIS A 753 -30.41 -2.53 16.52
C HIS A 753 -30.01 -1.30 17.33
N ALA A 754 -28.81 -1.30 17.93
CA ALA A 754 -28.32 -0.19 18.73
C ALA A 754 -28.41 1.15 17.97
N GLY A 755 -29.03 2.14 18.62
CA GLY A 755 -29.23 3.47 18.03
C GLY A 755 -30.12 3.50 16.79
N ASN A 756 -31.13 2.62 16.70
CA ASN A 756 -32.00 2.41 15.54
C ASN A 756 -31.21 1.93 14.31
N ASP A 757 -30.44 0.87 14.48
CA ASP A 757 -29.63 0.26 13.41
C ASP A 757 -28.58 1.24 12.84
N ASP A 758 -27.95 2.06 13.71
CA ASP A 758 -26.99 3.08 13.26
C ASP A 758 -25.80 2.48 12.52
N SER A 759 -25.42 1.25 12.90
CA SER A 759 -24.37 0.48 12.23
C SER A 759 -24.70 0.23 10.75
N LEU A 760 -25.94 -0.16 10.41
CA LEU A 760 -26.41 -0.32 9.04
C LEU A 760 -26.39 1.02 8.29
N ARG A 761 -26.88 2.09 8.91
CA ARG A 761 -26.91 3.43 8.30
C ARG A 761 -25.51 3.98 8.05
N LYS A 762 -24.57 3.79 8.98
CA LYS A 762 -23.15 4.18 8.79
C LYS A 762 -22.50 3.33 7.69
N ALA A 763 -22.69 2.01 7.69
CA ALA A 763 -22.19 1.14 6.63
C ALA A 763 -22.69 1.59 5.25
N SER A 764 -23.98 1.95 5.16
CA SER A 764 -24.61 2.46 3.95
C SER A 764 -24.04 3.82 3.51
N LYS A 765 -23.85 4.75 4.45
CA LYS A 765 -23.27 6.08 4.18
C LYS A 765 -21.84 6.03 3.63
N TRP A 766 -21.05 5.08 4.11
CA TRP A 766 -19.61 4.98 3.82
C TRP A 766 -19.27 3.88 2.81
N GLY A 767 -20.28 3.27 2.17
CA GLY A 767 -20.06 2.41 1.02
C GLY A 767 -19.59 1.00 1.37
N ARG A 768 -19.96 0.48 2.54
CA ARG A 768 -19.53 -0.85 3.00
C ARG A 768 -20.54 -1.92 2.61
N LEU A 769 -20.61 -2.25 1.32
CA LEU A 769 -21.62 -3.16 0.78
C LEU A 769 -21.63 -4.53 1.49
N ASP A 770 -20.47 -5.16 1.70
CA ASP A 770 -20.42 -6.48 2.33
C ASP A 770 -20.92 -6.46 3.79
N ILE A 771 -20.74 -5.34 4.49
CA ILE A 771 -21.26 -5.14 5.84
C ILE A 771 -22.77 -4.86 5.81
N VAL A 772 -23.25 -4.05 4.86
CA VAL A 772 -24.69 -3.84 4.65
C VAL A 772 -25.39 -5.17 4.38
N LYS A 773 -24.86 -5.99 3.47
CA LYS A 773 -25.40 -7.33 3.17
C LYS A 773 -25.48 -8.19 4.43
N PHE A 774 -24.36 -8.28 5.15
CA PHE A 774 -24.30 -9.04 6.39
C PHE A 774 -25.30 -8.55 7.44
N PHE A 775 -25.50 -7.24 7.60
CA PHE A 775 -26.49 -6.70 8.53
C PHE A 775 -27.93 -7.06 8.15
N ILE A 776 -28.29 -6.94 6.87
CA ILE A 776 -29.63 -7.35 6.41
C ILE A 776 -29.83 -8.85 6.61
N GLU A 777 -28.84 -9.67 6.26
CA GLU A 777 -28.85 -11.12 6.50
C GLU A 777 -28.93 -11.48 8.00
N SER A 778 -28.41 -10.60 8.87
CA SER A 778 -28.44 -10.75 10.33
C SER A 778 -29.65 -10.11 10.99
N GLY A 779 -30.63 -9.63 10.21
CA GLY A 779 -31.91 -9.13 10.70
C GLY A 779 -31.97 -7.64 11.04
N ALA A 780 -31.04 -6.81 10.58
CA ALA A 780 -31.13 -5.35 10.75
C ALA A 780 -32.40 -4.78 10.10
N ASP A 781 -33.01 -3.79 10.74
CA ASP A 781 -34.21 -3.13 10.24
C ASP A 781 -33.85 -2.12 9.14
N ILE A 782 -34.25 -2.43 7.90
CA ILE A 782 -34.06 -1.57 6.73
C ILE A 782 -34.84 -0.26 6.88
N HIS A 783 -36.01 -0.33 7.53
CA HIS A 783 -36.98 0.77 7.67
C HIS A 783 -36.66 1.69 8.85
N ALA A 784 -35.60 1.40 9.61
CA ALA A 784 -35.17 2.22 10.73
C ALA A 784 -34.97 3.69 10.31
N GLU A 785 -35.57 4.59 11.11
CA GLU A 785 -35.64 6.03 10.83
C GLU A 785 -36.19 6.35 9.43
N ASN A 786 -37.27 5.67 9.01
CA ASN A 786 -37.93 5.89 7.73
C ASN A 786 -36.97 5.62 6.57
N ASP A 787 -36.36 4.44 6.54
CA ASP A 787 -35.43 4.00 5.48
C ASP A 787 -34.19 4.90 5.34
N ASP A 788 -33.67 5.42 6.46
CA ASP A 788 -32.51 6.32 6.45
C ASP A 788 -31.26 5.67 5.86
N SER A 789 -31.15 4.34 5.94
CA SER A 789 -30.09 3.56 5.31
C SER A 789 -30.01 3.81 3.80
N LEU A 790 -31.15 3.82 3.10
CA LEU A 790 -31.28 4.12 1.68
C LEU A 790 -30.85 5.56 1.38
N ARG A 791 -31.33 6.52 2.18
CA ARG A 791 -30.94 7.93 2.05
C ARG A 791 -29.45 8.17 2.26
N LYS A 792 -28.85 7.51 3.26
CA LYS A 792 -27.40 7.59 3.51
C LYS A 792 -26.62 7.02 2.33
N ALA A 793 -27.06 5.91 1.74
CA ALA A 793 -26.44 5.33 0.54
C ALA A 793 -26.55 6.28 -0.67
N CYS A 794 -27.71 6.92 -0.85
CA CYS A 794 -27.94 7.95 -1.87
C CYS A 794 -26.99 9.14 -1.69
N LYS A 795 -26.92 9.72 -0.49
CA LYS A 795 -25.99 10.81 -0.15
C LYS A 795 -24.52 10.41 -0.36
N GLY A 796 -24.14 9.20 0.06
CA GLY A 796 -22.79 8.64 -0.11
C GLY A 796 -22.40 8.37 -1.57
N GLY A 797 -23.37 8.27 -2.48
CA GLY A 797 -23.12 7.95 -3.88
C GLY A 797 -22.87 6.46 -4.13
N HIS A 798 -23.43 5.58 -3.29
CA HIS A 798 -23.18 4.15 -3.31
C HIS A 798 -24.29 3.39 -4.03
N LEU A 799 -24.33 3.46 -5.37
CA LEU A 799 -25.37 2.85 -6.20
C LEU A 799 -25.61 1.37 -5.90
N ASN A 800 -24.56 0.57 -5.68
CA ASN A 800 -24.72 -0.87 -5.42
C ASN A 800 -25.41 -1.15 -4.07
N ILE A 801 -25.26 -0.25 -3.10
CA ILE A 801 -25.98 -0.32 -1.82
C ILE A 801 -27.43 0.11 -2.03
N VAL A 802 -27.68 1.19 -2.78
CA VAL A 802 -29.04 1.63 -3.14
C VAL A 802 -29.82 0.51 -3.82
N LYS A 803 -29.24 -0.10 -4.86
CA LYS A 803 -29.82 -1.27 -5.56
C LYS A 803 -30.11 -2.41 -4.59
N TYR A 804 -29.15 -2.72 -3.71
CA TYR A 804 -29.31 -3.81 -2.76
C TYR A 804 -30.42 -3.55 -1.74
N LEU A 805 -30.48 -2.36 -1.16
CA LEU A 805 -31.51 -1.99 -0.17
C LEU A 805 -32.91 -2.02 -0.79
N ILE A 806 -33.10 -1.43 -1.97
CA ILE A 806 -34.38 -1.46 -2.70
C ILE A 806 -34.80 -2.89 -3.02
N ASN A 807 -33.88 -3.72 -3.51
CA ASN A 807 -34.17 -5.14 -3.77
C ASN A 807 -34.50 -5.96 -2.52
N ASN A 808 -34.15 -5.46 -1.32
CA ASN A 808 -34.50 -6.07 -0.03
C ASN A 808 -35.65 -5.34 0.67
N GLY A 809 -36.41 -4.52 -0.06
CA GLY A 809 -37.67 -3.94 0.42
C GLY A 809 -37.56 -2.53 0.98
N ALA A 810 -36.43 -1.83 0.85
CA ALA A 810 -36.36 -0.41 1.23
C ALA A 810 -37.38 0.41 0.43
N ASP A 811 -38.15 1.25 1.12
CA ASP A 811 -39.17 2.10 0.52
C ASP A 811 -38.54 3.33 -0.13
N ILE A 812 -38.68 3.44 -1.45
CA ILE A 812 -38.18 4.57 -2.23
C ILE A 812 -38.91 5.87 -1.85
N HIS A 813 -40.20 5.75 -1.50
CA HIS A 813 -41.09 6.86 -1.16
C HIS A 813 -40.97 7.32 0.29
N ALA A 814 -40.14 6.65 1.09
CA ALA A 814 -39.91 6.99 2.48
C ALA A 814 -39.48 8.46 2.64
N GLY A 815 -40.31 9.23 3.35
CA GLY A 815 -40.06 10.65 3.60
C GLY A 815 -40.30 11.54 2.38
N ASN A 816 -41.29 11.19 1.55
CA ASN A 816 -41.64 11.86 0.31
C ASN A 816 -40.46 11.89 -0.67
N ASP A 817 -40.00 10.68 -1.02
CA ASP A 817 -38.90 10.47 -1.97
C ASP A 817 -37.60 11.23 -1.60
N ASP A 818 -37.33 11.41 -0.29
CA ASP A 818 -36.12 12.09 0.18
C ASP A 818 -34.83 11.40 -0.32
N SER A 819 -34.92 10.11 -0.67
CA SER A 819 -33.84 9.38 -1.35
C SER A 819 -33.43 10.04 -2.69
N LEU A 820 -34.39 10.42 -3.52
CA LEU A 820 -34.20 11.12 -4.80
C LEU A 820 -33.67 12.54 -4.57
N ARG A 821 -34.23 13.25 -3.59
CA ARG A 821 -33.74 14.57 -3.20
C ARG A 821 -32.29 14.55 -2.74
N LYS A 822 -31.91 13.64 -1.84
CA LYS A 822 -30.52 13.51 -1.35
C LYS A 822 -29.56 13.11 -2.47
N ALA A 823 -29.98 12.24 -3.39
CA ALA A 823 -29.19 11.91 -4.56
C ALA A 823 -28.97 13.15 -5.45
N SER A 824 -30.01 13.98 -5.63
CA SER A 824 -29.99 15.19 -6.44
C SER A 824 -29.15 16.31 -5.82
N GLU A 825 -29.31 16.59 -4.53
CA GLU A 825 -28.51 17.53 -3.73
C GLU A 825 -26.98 17.25 -3.86
N TRP A 826 -26.61 15.96 -3.79
CA TRP A 826 -25.21 15.52 -3.84
C TRP A 826 -24.71 15.20 -5.26
N GLY A 827 -25.52 15.46 -6.30
CA GLY A 827 -25.14 15.29 -7.70
C GLY A 827 -24.86 13.84 -8.10
N ARG A 828 -25.57 12.89 -7.49
CA ARG A 828 -25.39 11.45 -7.73
C ARG A 828 -26.23 10.99 -8.91
N LEU A 829 -25.90 11.47 -10.11
CA LEU A 829 -26.69 11.26 -11.32
C LEU A 829 -27.08 9.78 -11.53
N ASN A 830 -26.15 8.83 -11.42
CA ASN A 830 -26.49 7.41 -11.64
C ASN A 830 -27.48 6.85 -10.61
N ILE A 831 -27.55 7.43 -9.40
CA ILE A 831 -28.55 7.07 -8.38
C ILE A 831 -29.88 7.75 -8.71
N VAL A 832 -29.86 9.03 -9.11
CA VAL A 832 -31.06 9.75 -9.57
C VAL A 832 -31.74 8.99 -10.71
N LYS A 833 -30.98 8.59 -11.73
CA LYS A 833 -31.47 7.76 -12.85
C LYS A 833 -32.14 6.48 -12.34
N TYR A 834 -31.42 5.73 -11.51
CA TYR A 834 -31.91 4.46 -10.99
C TYR A 834 -33.18 4.62 -10.13
N LEU A 835 -33.26 5.64 -9.27
CA LEU A 835 -34.44 5.89 -8.43
C LEU A 835 -35.67 6.19 -9.29
N ILE A 836 -35.53 7.07 -10.29
CA ILE A 836 -36.62 7.41 -11.23
C ILE A 836 -37.04 6.17 -12.04
N GLU A 837 -36.08 5.39 -12.56
CA GLU A 837 -36.36 4.13 -13.27
C GLU A 837 -37.08 3.10 -12.38
N ASN A 838 -36.95 3.19 -11.05
CA ASN A 838 -37.62 2.31 -10.08
C ASN A 838 -38.83 2.98 -9.41
N GLY A 839 -39.35 4.06 -10.01
CA GLY A 839 -40.64 4.64 -9.63
C GLY A 839 -40.60 5.77 -8.62
N ALA A 840 -39.43 6.35 -8.32
CA ALA A 840 -39.36 7.56 -7.48
C ALA A 840 -40.17 8.71 -8.12
N ASP A 841 -40.96 9.40 -7.31
CA ASP A 841 -41.77 10.53 -7.74
C ASP A 841 -40.89 11.79 -7.91
N ILE A 842 -40.71 12.22 -9.16
CA ILE A 842 -39.95 13.42 -9.49
C ILE A 842 -40.61 14.68 -8.90
N HIS A 843 -41.94 14.67 -8.78
CA HIS A 843 -42.75 15.80 -8.31
C HIS A 843 -42.90 15.85 -6.79
N ALA A 844 -42.29 14.90 -6.06
CA ALA A 844 -42.31 14.89 -4.61
C ALA A 844 -41.78 16.21 -4.03
N ASP A 845 -42.49 16.74 -3.03
CA ASP A 845 -42.24 18.04 -2.41
C ASP A 845 -42.12 19.20 -3.43
N ASN A 846 -43.01 19.26 -4.43
CA ASN A 846 -43.00 20.28 -5.49
C ASN A 846 -41.68 20.30 -6.27
N ASP A 847 -41.27 19.14 -6.79
CA ASP A 847 -40.05 19.01 -7.57
C ASP A 847 -38.77 19.47 -6.82
N ASP A 848 -38.75 19.33 -5.48
CA ASP A 848 -37.62 19.76 -4.63
C ASP A 848 -36.30 19.07 -5.05
N SER A 849 -36.37 17.91 -5.71
CA SER A 849 -35.21 17.27 -6.34
C SER A 849 -34.50 18.19 -7.36
N LEU A 850 -35.26 18.90 -8.21
CA LEU A 850 -34.77 19.89 -9.18
C LEU A 850 -34.28 21.15 -8.47
N ILE A 851 -35.00 21.61 -7.44
CA ILE A 851 -34.63 22.79 -6.63
C ILE A 851 -33.28 22.54 -5.94
N GLN A 852 -33.09 21.40 -5.26
CA GLN A 852 -31.83 21.05 -4.62
C GLN A 852 -30.69 20.85 -5.63
N ALA A 853 -30.95 20.20 -6.78
CA ALA A 853 -29.93 20.05 -7.82
C ALA A 853 -29.45 21.43 -8.34
N SER A 854 -30.40 22.37 -8.52
CA SER A 854 -30.12 23.73 -8.99
C SER A 854 -29.37 24.56 -7.96
N LYS A 855 -29.79 24.52 -6.69
CA LYS A 855 -29.15 25.18 -5.55
C LYS A 855 -27.68 24.78 -5.36
N TRP A 856 -27.38 23.50 -5.56
CA TRP A 856 -26.05 22.93 -5.31
C TRP A 856 -25.20 22.76 -6.57
N GLY A 857 -25.60 23.33 -7.70
CA GLY A 857 -24.77 23.41 -8.90
C GLY A 857 -24.66 22.10 -9.69
N ARG A 858 -25.67 21.23 -9.64
CA ARG A 858 -25.64 19.88 -10.22
C ARG A 858 -26.16 19.86 -11.65
N LEU A 859 -25.47 20.52 -12.58
CA LEU A 859 -25.94 20.74 -13.96
C LEU A 859 -26.45 19.46 -14.65
N ASN A 860 -25.68 18.37 -14.64
CA ASN A 860 -26.11 17.14 -15.32
C ASN A 860 -27.34 16.48 -14.66
N THR A 861 -27.52 16.67 -13.35
CA THR A 861 -28.73 16.22 -12.65
C THR A 861 -29.92 17.10 -13.00
N VAL A 862 -29.74 18.43 -13.04
CA VAL A 862 -30.77 19.37 -13.49
C VAL A 862 -31.26 19.03 -14.90
N LYS A 863 -30.33 18.84 -15.85
CA LYS A 863 -30.67 18.42 -17.22
C LYS A 863 -31.50 17.15 -17.23
N TYR A 864 -31.02 16.11 -16.54
CA TYR A 864 -31.70 14.83 -16.50
C TYR A 864 -33.11 14.91 -15.87
N LEU A 865 -33.27 15.66 -14.77
CA LEU A 865 -34.57 15.82 -14.12
C LEU A 865 -35.58 16.50 -15.05
N ILE A 866 -35.17 17.57 -15.74
CA ILE A 866 -36.01 18.28 -16.73
C ILE A 866 -36.34 17.37 -17.91
N ASP A 867 -35.35 16.65 -18.44
CA ASP A 867 -35.55 15.71 -19.55
C ASP A 867 -36.52 14.56 -19.19
N ASN A 868 -36.72 14.29 -17.88
CA ASN A 868 -37.64 13.28 -17.37
C ASN A 868 -38.93 13.88 -16.76
N GLY A 869 -39.21 15.15 -17.04
CA GLY A 869 -40.51 15.77 -16.75
C GLY A 869 -40.60 16.55 -15.44
N ALA A 870 -39.49 16.88 -14.77
CA ALA A 870 -39.53 17.79 -13.62
C ALA A 870 -40.11 19.15 -14.01
N ASP A 871 -41.02 19.68 -13.19
CA ASP A 871 -41.67 20.97 -13.41
C ASP A 871 -40.72 22.12 -13.07
N ILE A 872 -40.27 22.84 -14.09
CA ILE A 872 -39.40 24.01 -13.95
C ILE A 872 -40.11 25.13 -13.16
N HIS A 873 -41.43 25.22 -13.26
CA HIS A 873 -42.26 26.25 -12.63
C HIS A 873 -42.66 25.93 -11.19
N ALA A 874 -42.23 24.78 -10.66
CA ALA A 874 -42.50 24.40 -9.29
C ALA A 874 -42.05 25.49 -8.29
N GLU A 875 -42.92 25.76 -7.32
CA GLU A 875 -42.76 26.84 -6.33
C GLU A 875 -42.46 28.22 -6.96
N ASN A 876 -43.11 28.55 -8.09
CA ASN A 876 -42.85 29.76 -8.88
C ASN A 876 -41.40 29.81 -9.39
N ASP A 877 -40.91 28.77 -10.07
CA ASP A 877 -39.55 28.74 -10.63
C ASP A 877 -38.45 28.86 -9.55
N ASP A 878 -38.64 28.23 -8.39
CA ASP A 878 -37.64 28.31 -7.30
C ASP A 878 -36.29 27.71 -7.69
N SER A 879 -36.29 26.74 -8.60
CA SER A 879 -35.07 26.17 -9.21
C SER A 879 -34.17 27.26 -9.82
N LEU A 880 -34.75 28.23 -10.55
CA LEU A 880 -34.05 29.37 -11.14
C LEU A 880 -33.53 30.32 -10.05
N ARG A 881 -34.39 30.68 -9.08
CA ARG A 881 -33.99 31.54 -7.95
C ARG A 881 -32.85 30.93 -7.13
N MET A 882 -32.90 29.64 -6.85
CA MET A 882 -31.84 28.94 -6.11
C MET A 882 -30.55 28.81 -6.92
N ALA A 883 -30.63 28.63 -8.24
CA ALA A 883 -29.46 28.67 -9.11
C ALA A 883 -28.81 30.07 -9.14
N CYS A 884 -29.60 31.14 -9.18
CA CYS A 884 -29.12 32.53 -9.07
C CYS A 884 -28.46 32.79 -7.72
N LYS A 885 -29.11 32.42 -6.61
CA LYS A 885 -28.54 32.52 -5.25
C LYS A 885 -27.23 31.72 -5.09
N GLY A 886 -27.14 30.57 -5.76
CA GLY A 886 -25.97 29.70 -5.73
C GLY A 886 -24.82 30.10 -6.66
N GLY A 887 -25.02 31.09 -7.55
CA GLY A 887 -24.01 31.51 -8.52
C GLY A 887 -23.81 30.54 -9.69
N HIS A 888 -24.81 29.70 -10.00
CA HIS A 888 -24.65 28.62 -10.99
C HIS A 888 -25.07 29.06 -12.40
N TYR A 889 -24.24 29.90 -13.04
CA TYR A 889 -24.52 30.51 -14.36
C TYR A 889 -25.03 29.51 -15.42
N ASN A 890 -24.37 28.36 -15.59
CA ASN A 890 -24.76 27.37 -16.60
C ASN A 890 -26.12 26.73 -16.32
N ILE A 891 -26.54 26.65 -15.05
CA ILE A 891 -27.87 26.15 -14.69
C ILE A 891 -28.91 27.25 -14.93
N VAL A 892 -28.62 28.50 -14.54
CA VAL A 892 -29.49 29.65 -14.82
C VAL A 892 -29.78 29.75 -16.32
N LYS A 893 -28.73 29.71 -17.13
CA LYS A 893 -28.84 29.72 -18.59
C LYS A 893 -29.70 28.55 -19.10
N TYR A 894 -29.42 27.33 -18.63
CA TYR A 894 -30.16 26.14 -19.05
C TYR A 894 -31.64 26.19 -18.65
N LEU A 895 -31.98 26.64 -17.44
CA LEU A 895 -33.35 26.76 -16.97
C LEU A 895 -34.15 27.77 -17.81
N ILE A 896 -33.55 28.93 -18.10
CA ILE A 896 -34.16 29.96 -18.95
C ILE A 896 -34.34 29.46 -20.39
N GLU A 897 -33.34 28.78 -20.96
CA GLU A 897 -33.44 28.17 -22.29
C GLU A 897 -34.54 27.09 -22.36
N ASN A 898 -34.91 26.49 -21.24
CA ASN A 898 -35.98 25.49 -21.13
C ASN A 898 -37.30 26.08 -20.60
N GLY A 899 -37.44 27.41 -20.56
CA GLY A 899 -38.72 28.07 -20.34
C GLY A 899 -38.98 28.59 -18.92
N ALA A 900 -37.98 28.63 -18.03
CA ALA A 900 -38.14 29.24 -16.72
C ALA A 900 -38.54 30.73 -16.82
N ASP A 901 -39.54 31.15 -16.03
CA ASP A 901 -40.02 32.52 -15.98
C ASP A 901 -39.07 33.39 -15.16
N ILE A 902 -38.38 34.30 -15.85
CA ILE A 902 -37.45 35.26 -15.26
C ILE A 902 -38.14 36.23 -14.28
N HIS A 903 -39.45 36.46 -14.42
CA HIS A 903 -40.24 37.37 -13.59
C HIS A 903 -40.90 36.68 -12.39
N ALA A 904 -40.73 35.36 -12.25
CA ALA A 904 -41.34 34.59 -11.18
C ALA A 904 -40.92 35.09 -9.78
N GLY A 905 -41.90 35.22 -8.89
CA GLY A 905 -41.68 35.79 -7.55
C GLY A 905 -41.50 37.32 -7.55
N ASN A 906 -42.10 38.04 -8.51
CA ASN A 906 -41.99 39.50 -8.68
C ASN A 906 -40.54 39.95 -8.95
N ASP A 907 -39.88 39.42 -9.98
CA ASP A 907 -38.49 39.77 -10.35
C ASP A 907 -37.45 39.47 -9.25
N GLU A 908 -37.71 38.47 -8.41
CA GLU A 908 -36.81 38.11 -7.31
C GLU A 908 -35.47 37.51 -7.79
N THR A 909 -35.45 36.95 -9.00
CA THR A 909 -34.27 36.33 -9.63
C THR A 909 -33.10 37.30 -9.77
N LEU A 910 -33.35 38.51 -10.31
CA LEU A 910 -32.36 39.58 -10.45
C LEU A 910 -31.93 40.12 -9.07
N ARG A 911 -32.90 40.37 -8.17
CA ARG A 911 -32.61 40.81 -6.80
C ARG A 911 -31.70 39.83 -6.06
N LEU A 912 -31.92 38.52 -6.22
CA LEU A 912 -31.07 37.49 -5.61
C LEU A 912 -29.68 37.46 -6.23
N ALA A 913 -29.54 37.59 -7.56
CA ALA A 913 -28.24 37.66 -8.21
C ALA A 913 -27.41 38.87 -7.70
N SER A 914 -28.00 40.06 -7.62
CA SER A 914 -27.34 41.26 -7.09
C SER A 914 -27.06 41.14 -5.59
N ARG A 915 -28.04 40.69 -4.78
CA ARG A 915 -27.89 40.53 -3.31
C ARG A 915 -26.77 39.56 -2.93
N TRP A 916 -26.54 38.52 -3.74
CA TRP A 916 -25.53 37.49 -3.48
C TRP A 916 -24.25 37.68 -4.32
N GLY A 917 -24.10 38.83 -5.00
CA GLY A 917 -22.87 39.23 -5.69
C GLY A 917 -22.50 38.36 -6.89
N GLN A 918 -23.45 38.09 -7.79
CA GLN A 918 -23.28 37.22 -8.96
C GLN A 918 -23.29 38.01 -10.30
N PRO A 919 -22.20 38.73 -10.64
CA PRO A 919 -22.20 39.70 -11.74
C PRO A 919 -22.42 39.07 -13.12
N ASP A 920 -21.94 37.84 -13.36
CA ASP A 920 -22.15 37.16 -14.65
C ASP A 920 -23.63 36.78 -14.87
N ILE A 921 -24.32 36.43 -13.78
CA ILE A 921 -25.76 36.12 -13.80
C ILE A 921 -26.58 37.41 -13.92
N GLU A 922 -26.20 38.46 -13.18
CA GLU A 922 -26.83 39.78 -13.25
C GLU A 922 -26.74 40.38 -14.64
N ASN A 923 -25.55 40.36 -15.25
CA ASN A 923 -25.34 40.81 -16.63
C ASN A 923 -26.21 40.01 -17.61
N TYR A 924 -26.22 38.68 -17.48
CA TYR A 924 -27.02 37.83 -18.34
C TYR A 924 -28.53 38.06 -18.20
N LEU A 925 -29.05 38.18 -16.97
CA LEU A 925 -30.47 38.48 -16.72
C LEU A 925 -30.85 39.87 -17.27
N THR A 926 -29.98 40.86 -17.11
CA THR A 926 -30.18 42.22 -17.64
C THR A 926 -30.19 42.22 -19.18
N GLU A 927 -29.30 41.45 -19.82
CA GLU A 927 -29.24 41.32 -21.28
C GLU A 927 -30.52 40.70 -21.89
N ILE A 928 -31.16 39.78 -21.19
CA ILE A 928 -32.36 39.07 -21.69
C ILE A 928 -33.69 39.71 -21.26
N GLY A 929 -33.66 40.87 -20.58
CA GLY A 929 -34.82 41.75 -20.44
C GLY A 929 -35.50 41.82 -19.07
N THR A 930 -34.86 41.42 -17.96
CA THR A 930 -35.39 41.78 -16.62
C THR A 930 -35.19 43.28 -16.37
N ASP A 931 -36.28 44.02 -16.17
CA ASP A 931 -36.25 45.46 -15.90
C ASP A 931 -35.99 45.74 -14.41
N ILE A 932 -35.00 46.58 -14.13
CA ILE A 932 -34.57 47.01 -12.79
C ILE A 932 -35.62 47.95 -12.15
N HIS A 933 -36.62 48.41 -12.92
CA HIS A 933 -37.48 49.52 -12.56
C HIS A 933 -38.80 49.19 -11.84
N ALA A 934 -39.08 47.94 -11.47
CA ALA A 934 -40.38 47.59 -10.87
C ALA A 934 -40.56 47.92 -9.37
N ASP A 935 -39.50 48.19 -8.58
CA ASP A 935 -39.65 48.73 -7.20
C ASP A 935 -38.31 49.27 -6.63
N ASN A 936 -37.86 50.42 -7.13
CA ASN A 936 -36.53 50.99 -6.89
C ASN A 936 -36.24 51.44 -5.44
N ASP A 937 -37.25 51.58 -4.57
CA ASP A 937 -37.05 52.16 -3.23
C ASP A 937 -36.57 51.16 -2.17
N LYS A 938 -36.65 49.85 -2.43
CA LYS A 938 -36.26 48.80 -1.46
C LYS A 938 -34.97 48.06 -1.81
N VAL A 939 -34.67 47.91 -3.11
CA VAL A 939 -33.48 47.20 -3.61
C VAL A 939 -32.20 48.02 -3.37
N LEU A 940 -32.26 49.33 -3.61
CA LEU A 940 -31.14 50.24 -3.34
C LEU A 940 -30.89 50.45 -1.84
N SER A 941 -31.93 50.42 -0.99
CA SER A 941 -31.75 50.55 0.47
C SER A 941 -31.05 49.31 1.06
N GLU A 942 -31.45 48.10 0.66
CA GLU A 942 -30.88 46.85 1.21
C GLU A 942 -29.47 46.52 0.67
N ALA A 943 -29.13 46.94 -0.55
CA ALA A 943 -27.77 46.84 -1.08
C ALA A 943 -26.81 47.77 -0.31
N SER A 944 -27.26 48.99 0.02
CA SER A 944 -26.46 49.96 0.78
C SER A 944 -26.23 49.57 2.25
N GLU A 945 -27.16 48.84 2.88
CA GLU A 945 -27.02 48.37 4.27
C GLU A 945 -25.98 47.24 4.44
N ASN A 946 -25.63 46.52 3.37
CA ASN A 946 -24.69 45.38 3.44
C ASN A 946 -23.28 45.69 2.93
N GLY A 947 -22.99 46.95 2.56
CA GLY A 947 -21.64 47.44 2.27
C GLY A 947 -21.02 46.97 0.95
N TYR A 948 -21.84 46.71 -0.07
CA TYR A 948 -21.38 46.46 -1.45
C TYR A 948 -21.38 47.74 -2.29
#